data_AF-A0A7S4SD46-F1
#
_entry.id   AF-A0A7S4SD46-F1
#
_cell.length_a   1.000
_cell.length_b   1.000
_cell.length_c   1.000
_cell.angle_alpha   90.00
_cell.angle_beta   90.00
_cell.angle_gamma   90.00
#
_symmetry.space_group_name_H-M   'P 1'
#
loop_
_entity.id
_entity.type
_entity.pdbx_description
1 polymer ?
#
loop_
_entity_poly.entity_id
_entity_poly.type
_entity_poly.pdbx_seq_one_letter_code
_entity_poly.pdbx_strand_id
1 'polypeptide(L)'
;MNGDLSGSAVSKNTIAQSKNRCVNIHATDGLRVSDNVALMTVGHCYALEDGGETGNIFTRNLGAITVAATSKAAGETDDRPATFYANNPSNSWVDNVAAGSERLGFQFQGFGKVSGESASLFTDMRPNIMPIILFSGNAMHSNIVGFQATNMRPTSNQYINGLKTFRNWRNGFLGHTRNMVLSDGVTADSRLGIEFYLSENMFLEDFKVSGYTDTYRALATSIEGYPQFCYGSTSPPIYGIKLHANVITDGQPGNTFTNVAFTDFGQDCGPSSSAVTYNDHFTTPGFTAPTVFSGLTFDTVSANKIDLCSLAATGIKSVSIDDTDGALDPNNGAGPGMVRSDDISMDLGNCVTVPNTCSLYCTDAAPGEPTEPAPAPAPTPVVIEPAPSPTPPASNGAILSSIDPSLSSVDLPSDGICLQDSTWDSFMSELETVPGRSTGLAYKAHSRTHQARGGPIMSFDTSCLVANEWYEIRADVLAQNAGTEEINNCSADDPWQSVRSCPAISIRAGSYYKLIAPTVGPYNNGGVGWNEIYGVFQATSEIMEQSTVYLHVARAAPSVDITIGDAVITAASPTAAGKTDCSASNLIFNGGAETRDSRSWNIRGNLDNLGYIDIVEPGYEGSYAFKHSGYRTVTKTSMVQFLDMSCFTSGSSWRITANFIFFQADESGNETPVSCEKDSSQTQSVLCPGFEFLGDGDEATSTGYLDNFDTGAINVGGWNSYSATFTVSDAMAAKSSLWVVVAGVAPGYSYYLDNVALSPS
;
A
#
# COMPACT_ATOMS: atom_id res chain seq x y z
N MET A 1 15.09 -32.91 -1.95
CA MET A 1 15.61 -34.01 -1.10
C MET A 1 14.60 -35.15 -1.15
N ASN A 2 14.92 -36.40 -0.79
CA ASN A 2 13.96 -37.53 -0.76
C ASN A 2 14.44 -38.61 0.24
N GLY A 3 13.53 -39.19 1.02
CA GLY A 3 13.78 -40.24 2.03
C GLY A 3 13.95 -39.73 3.46
N ASP A 4 14.26 -40.65 4.39
CA ASP A 4 14.60 -40.30 5.78
C ASP A 4 15.99 -39.66 5.83
N LEU A 5 16.04 -38.39 6.25
CA LEU A 5 17.25 -37.60 6.39
C LEU A 5 17.55 -37.24 7.86
N SER A 6 17.09 -38.08 8.79
CA SER A 6 17.44 -37.96 10.22
C SER A 6 18.95 -37.82 10.40
N GLY A 7 19.36 -36.75 11.08
CA GLY A 7 20.78 -36.41 11.30
C GLY A 7 21.41 -35.50 10.23
N SER A 8 20.71 -35.24 9.12
CA SER A 8 21.11 -34.26 8.11
C SER A 8 20.54 -32.87 8.41
N ALA A 9 21.23 -31.82 7.96
CA ALA A 9 20.79 -30.45 8.18
C ALA A 9 21.08 -29.51 7.00
N VAL A 10 20.16 -28.57 6.76
CA VAL A 10 20.39 -27.33 6.02
C VAL A 10 20.42 -26.21 7.04
N SER A 11 21.62 -25.72 7.38
CA SER A 11 21.74 -24.75 8.46
C SER A 11 22.78 -23.67 8.27
N LYS A 12 22.52 -22.49 8.85
CA LYS A 12 23.44 -21.34 8.88
C LYS A 12 23.80 -20.82 7.48
N ASN A 13 22.85 -20.87 6.56
CA ASN A 13 23.02 -20.37 5.20
C ASN A 13 22.35 -19.01 5.02
N THR A 14 22.88 -18.24 4.07
CA THR A 14 22.21 -17.09 3.49
C THR A 14 21.73 -17.46 2.08
N ILE A 15 20.43 -17.39 1.85
CA ILE A 15 19.77 -17.66 0.56
C ILE A 15 19.22 -16.34 0.06
N ALA A 16 20.02 -15.59 -0.69
CA ALA A 16 19.66 -14.26 -1.16
C ALA A 16 19.26 -14.28 -2.65
N GLN A 17 18.25 -13.50 -3.02
CA GLN A 17 17.85 -13.22 -4.40
C GLN A 17 17.51 -14.50 -5.21
N SER A 18 17.04 -15.55 -4.52
CA SER A 18 16.65 -16.80 -5.17
C SER A 18 15.50 -16.54 -6.14
N LYS A 19 15.70 -16.89 -7.42
CA LYS A 19 14.68 -16.74 -8.48
C LYS A 19 13.65 -17.87 -8.50
N ASN A 20 13.71 -18.73 -7.50
CA ASN A 20 12.80 -19.85 -7.26
C ASN A 20 12.74 -20.08 -5.73
N ARG A 21 12.04 -21.13 -5.29
CA ARG A 21 11.92 -21.53 -3.89
C ARG A 21 13.28 -21.62 -3.18
N CYS A 22 13.32 -21.37 -1.88
CA CYS A 22 14.56 -21.39 -1.09
C CYS A 22 14.99 -22.82 -0.78
N VAL A 23 14.28 -23.46 0.15
CA VAL A 23 14.53 -24.84 0.60
C VAL A 23 13.27 -25.61 0.26
N ASN A 24 13.31 -26.34 -0.85
CA ASN A 24 12.21 -27.15 -1.31
C ASN A 24 12.40 -28.62 -0.90
N ILE A 25 11.40 -29.18 -0.22
CA ILE A 25 11.44 -30.49 0.41
C ILE A 25 10.25 -31.30 -0.10
N HIS A 26 10.55 -32.44 -0.73
CA HIS A 26 9.57 -33.39 -1.24
C HIS A 26 9.88 -34.77 -0.67
N ALA A 27 8.87 -35.55 -0.29
CA ALA A 27 9.02 -36.95 0.16
C ALA A 27 10.17 -37.17 1.17
N THR A 28 10.45 -36.17 2.01
CA THR A 28 11.60 -36.19 2.92
C THR A 28 11.11 -36.10 4.35
N ASP A 29 11.65 -36.98 5.19
CA ASP A 29 11.33 -37.04 6.61
C ASP A 29 12.57 -36.72 7.46
N GLY A 30 12.35 -36.14 8.65
CA GLY A 30 13.39 -35.99 9.67
C GLY A 30 14.51 -34.96 9.36
N LEU A 31 14.37 -34.14 8.31
CA LEU A 31 15.37 -33.12 7.97
C LEU A 31 15.34 -31.96 8.95
N ARG A 32 16.52 -31.48 9.38
CA ARG A 32 16.66 -30.24 10.14
C ARG A 32 16.95 -29.05 9.21
N VAL A 33 16.08 -28.05 9.21
CA VAL A 33 16.29 -26.75 8.56
C VAL A 33 16.42 -25.69 9.65
N SER A 34 17.61 -25.15 9.87
CA SER A 34 17.82 -24.26 11.02
C SER A 34 18.77 -23.09 10.82
N ASP A 35 18.48 -21.96 11.46
CA ASP A 35 19.37 -20.80 11.49
C ASP A 35 19.72 -20.27 10.09
N ASN A 36 18.82 -20.45 9.11
CA ASN A 36 19.00 -19.92 7.76
C ASN A 36 18.35 -18.54 7.63
N VAL A 37 18.93 -17.69 6.79
CA VAL A 37 18.35 -16.41 6.40
C VAL A 37 18.07 -16.46 4.91
N ALA A 38 16.82 -16.34 4.53
CA ALA A 38 16.40 -16.16 3.15
C ALA A 38 15.99 -14.71 2.92
N LEU A 39 16.52 -14.08 1.88
CA LEU A 39 16.28 -12.67 1.57
C LEU A 39 15.90 -12.54 0.10
N MET A 40 14.79 -11.86 -0.20
CA MET A 40 14.35 -11.57 -1.58
C MET A 40 14.19 -12.84 -2.43
N THR A 41 13.27 -13.72 -2.04
CA THR A 41 13.09 -15.02 -2.70
C THR A 41 11.78 -15.09 -3.45
N VAL A 42 11.79 -15.68 -4.65
CA VAL A 42 10.62 -15.79 -5.53
C VAL A 42 9.88 -17.11 -5.29
N GLY A 43 8.57 -17.08 -5.18
CA GLY A 43 7.75 -18.26 -4.90
C GLY A 43 7.74 -18.64 -3.42
N HIS A 44 7.32 -19.87 -3.08
CA HIS A 44 7.38 -20.32 -1.69
C HIS A 44 8.83 -20.46 -1.20
N CYS A 45 9.19 -19.99 0.00
CA CYS A 45 10.59 -20.02 0.41
C CYS A 45 10.99 -21.36 1.06
N TYR A 46 10.57 -21.60 2.30
CA TYR A 46 10.75 -22.88 3.00
C TYR A 46 9.50 -23.73 2.73
N ALA A 47 9.58 -24.66 1.79
CA ALA A 47 8.42 -25.35 1.22
C ALA A 47 8.44 -26.87 1.48
N LEU A 48 7.32 -27.38 2.00
CA LEU A 48 6.95 -28.80 2.04
C LEU A 48 5.77 -29.01 1.08
N GLU A 49 6.04 -29.57 -0.09
CA GLU A 49 5.20 -29.40 -1.28
C GLU A 49 4.14 -30.48 -1.46
N ASP A 50 4.43 -31.76 -1.25
CA ASP A 50 3.50 -32.81 -1.66
C ASP A 50 2.57 -33.27 -0.54
N GLY A 51 2.96 -33.01 0.71
CA GLY A 51 2.23 -33.42 1.91
C GLY A 51 2.62 -34.80 2.44
N GLY A 52 3.58 -35.48 1.82
CA GLY A 52 4.15 -36.73 2.34
C GLY A 52 5.19 -36.51 3.45
N GLU A 53 5.68 -35.27 3.60
CA GLU A 53 6.82 -34.91 4.43
C GLU A 53 6.45 -34.77 5.91
N THR A 54 7.10 -35.55 6.77
CA THR A 54 6.82 -35.60 8.21
C THR A 54 8.09 -35.56 9.08
N GLY A 55 7.95 -35.11 10.32
CA GLY A 55 9.06 -35.10 11.29
C GLY A 55 10.18 -34.12 10.98
N ASN A 56 10.05 -33.27 9.97
CA ASN A 56 11.03 -32.24 9.67
C ASN A 56 10.99 -31.13 10.74
N ILE A 57 12.14 -30.49 10.98
CA ILE A 57 12.32 -29.51 12.05
C ILE A 57 12.81 -28.20 11.46
N PHE A 58 11.96 -27.18 11.51
CA PHE A 58 12.27 -25.79 11.13
C PHE A 58 12.49 -24.96 12.38
N THR A 59 13.73 -24.54 12.63
CA THR A 59 14.09 -23.78 13.84
C THR A 59 14.88 -22.51 13.52
N ARG A 60 14.43 -21.35 14.02
CA ARG A 60 15.15 -20.06 13.89
C ARG A 60 15.53 -19.70 12.44
N ASN A 61 14.68 -20.04 11.48
CA ASN A 61 14.87 -19.57 10.12
C ASN A 61 14.18 -18.21 9.95
N LEU A 62 14.83 -17.31 9.25
CA LEU A 62 14.27 -16.04 8.80
C LEU A 62 14.03 -16.14 7.30
N GLY A 63 12.85 -15.70 6.87
CA GLY A 63 12.62 -15.32 5.49
C GLY A 63 12.13 -13.89 5.44
N ALA A 64 12.85 -13.05 4.70
CA ALA A 64 12.56 -11.64 4.52
C ALA A 64 12.36 -11.34 3.04
N ILE A 65 11.27 -10.64 2.70
CA ILE A 65 10.93 -10.29 1.31
C ILE A 65 10.71 -11.55 0.45
N THR A 66 9.59 -12.24 0.66
CA THR A 66 9.19 -13.39 -0.19
C THR A 66 8.21 -12.89 -1.24
N VAL A 67 8.61 -12.89 -2.52
CA VAL A 67 7.85 -12.25 -3.61
C VAL A 67 7.19 -13.28 -4.52
N ALA A 68 6.09 -12.90 -5.16
CA ALA A 68 5.35 -13.77 -6.05
C ALA A 68 6.16 -14.06 -7.32
N ALA A 69 6.12 -15.31 -7.75
CA ALA A 69 6.61 -15.68 -9.06
C ALA A 69 5.72 -15.05 -10.14
N THR A 70 6.33 -14.45 -11.15
CA THR A 70 5.65 -13.91 -12.32
C THR A 70 5.04 -15.00 -13.20
N SER A 71 5.56 -16.23 -13.09
CA SER A 71 5.03 -17.45 -13.71
C SER A 71 5.19 -18.62 -12.75
N LYS A 72 4.24 -19.56 -12.76
CA LYS A 72 4.28 -20.79 -11.96
C LYS A 72 4.03 -22.03 -12.80
N ALA A 73 4.54 -23.17 -12.36
CA ALA A 73 4.16 -24.44 -12.94
C ALA A 73 2.66 -24.73 -12.73
N ALA A 74 2.06 -25.49 -13.65
CA ALA A 74 0.65 -25.87 -13.53
C ALA A 74 0.45 -26.74 -12.27
N GLY A 75 -0.49 -26.34 -11.40
CA GLY A 75 -0.70 -26.99 -10.10
C GLY A 75 -0.05 -26.26 -8.93
N GLU A 76 1.01 -25.49 -9.16
CA GLU A 76 1.75 -24.79 -8.11
C GLU A 76 1.11 -23.46 -7.70
N THR A 77 1.55 -22.89 -6.58
CA THR A 77 1.04 -21.61 -6.04
C THR A 77 2.12 -20.56 -5.81
N ASP A 78 3.24 -20.63 -6.55
CA ASP A 78 4.36 -19.67 -6.40
C ASP A 78 4.00 -18.22 -6.76
N ASP A 79 2.93 -17.98 -7.51
CA ASP A 79 2.34 -16.64 -7.75
C ASP A 79 1.64 -16.05 -6.51
N ARG A 80 1.54 -16.86 -5.45
CA ARG A 80 0.85 -16.58 -4.19
C ARG A 80 1.73 -17.06 -3.03
N PRO A 81 2.91 -16.44 -2.86
CA PRO A 81 4.00 -17.02 -2.08
C PRO A 81 3.70 -17.09 -0.59
N ALA A 82 4.35 -18.06 0.04
CA ALA A 82 4.45 -18.14 1.49
C ALA A 82 5.92 -18.26 1.89
N THR A 83 6.36 -17.52 2.91
CA THR A 83 7.72 -17.68 3.44
C THR A 83 7.91 -19.10 3.98
N PHE A 84 6.90 -19.60 4.70
CA PHE A 84 6.83 -21.00 5.12
C PHE A 84 5.56 -21.62 4.52
N TYR A 85 5.73 -22.60 3.65
CA TYR A 85 4.65 -23.31 2.98
C TYR A 85 4.66 -24.77 3.41
N ALA A 86 3.53 -25.29 3.88
CA ALA A 86 3.43 -26.71 4.23
C ALA A 86 2.08 -27.31 3.88
N ASN A 87 2.14 -28.43 3.15
CA ASN A 87 0.96 -29.23 2.82
C ASN A 87 0.70 -30.37 3.81
N ASN A 88 1.63 -30.59 4.75
CA ASN A 88 1.47 -31.48 5.89
C ASN A 88 1.92 -30.80 7.19
N PRO A 89 1.03 -30.67 8.19
CA PRO A 89 1.34 -30.02 9.45
C PRO A 89 2.27 -30.85 10.36
N SER A 90 2.47 -32.14 10.12
CA SER A 90 3.24 -33.07 10.97
C SER A 90 4.74 -32.83 10.92
N ASN A 91 5.14 -31.61 11.25
CA ASN A 91 6.49 -31.08 11.28
C ASN A 91 6.61 -30.13 12.48
N SER A 92 7.83 -29.80 12.88
CA SER A 92 8.12 -28.89 14.00
C SER A 92 8.53 -27.51 13.50
N TRP A 93 7.92 -26.46 14.05
CA TRP A 93 8.12 -25.06 13.67
C TRP A 93 8.41 -24.23 14.92
N VAL A 94 9.66 -23.84 15.14
CA VAL A 94 10.09 -23.15 16.36
C VAL A 94 10.88 -21.88 16.05
N ASP A 95 10.45 -20.76 16.62
CA ASP A 95 11.15 -19.47 16.55
C ASP A 95 11.49 -19.00 15.12
N ASN A 96 10.70 -19.38 14.12
CA ASN A 96 10.89 -18.91 12.75
C ASN A 96 10.26 -17.53 12.56
N VAL A 97 10.82 -16.75 11.65
CA VAL A 97 10.38 -15.38 11.37
C VAL A 97 10.06 -15.23 9.89
N ALA A 98 8.84 -14.79 9.58
CA ALA A 98 8.42 -14.36 8.25
C ALA A 98 8.24 -12.83 8.24
N ALA A 99 9.15 -12.13 7.58
CA ALA A 99 9.23 -10.68 7.56
C ALA A 99 9.04 -10.14 6.14
N GLY A 100 7.80 -9.88 5.72
CA GLY A 100 7.55 -9.21 4.45
C GLY A 100 7.33 -10.12 3.24
N SER A 101 6.47 -11.13 3.34
CA SER A 101 5.96 -11.85 2.17
C SER A 101 4.92 -10.99 1.42
N GLU A 102 4.97 -10.96 0.09
CA GLU A 102 3.94 -10.34 -0.75
C GLU A 102 2.55 -10.94 -0.52
N ARG A 103 2.46 -12.12 0.11
CA ARG A 103 1.18 -12.70 0.50
C ARG A 103 1.21 -13.27 1.90
N LEU A 104 1.76 -14.46 2.09
CA LEU A 104 1.59 -15.23 3.33
C LEU A 104 2.93 -15.35 4.09
N GLY A 105 2.93 -15.09 5.40
CA GLY A 105 4.08 -15.41 6.23
C GLY A 105 4.22 -16.93 6.38
N PHE A 106 3.18 -17.56 6.93
CA PHE A 106 2.99 -19.00 6.95
C PHE A 106 1.71 -19.39 6.19
N GLN A 107 1.79 -20.51 5.48
CA GLN A 107 0.64 -21.18 4.90
C GLN A 107 0.67 -22.67 5.23
N PHE A 108 -0.34 -23.12 5.97
CA PHE A 108 -0.68 -24.55 6.05
C PHE A 108 -1.87 -24.81 5.14
N GLN A 109 -1.69 -25.71 4.17
CA GLN A 109 -2.72 -26.04 3.20
C GLN A 109 -3.01 -27.53 3.26
N GLY A 110 -4.16 -27.87 3.86
CA GLY A 110 -4.58 -29.25 4.05
C GLY A 110 -5.15 -29.84 2.76
N PHE A 111 -4.49 -30.89 2.26
CA PHE A 111 -5.01 -31.73 1.18
C PHE A 111 -5.53 -33.06 1.70
N GLY A 112 -6.58 -33.58 1.07
CA GLY A 112 -7.20 -34.86 1.46
C GLY A 112 -6.38 -36.10 1.12
N LYS A 113 -5.32 -35.94 0.33
CA LYS A 113 -4.33 -36.94 -0.09
C LYS A 113 -3.02 -36.23 -0.44
N VAL A 114 -1.91 -36.95 -0.44
CA VAL A 114 -0.62 -36.46 -0.94
C VAL A 114 -0.71 -36.15 -2.45
N SER A 115 -0.06 -35.07 -2.88
CA SER A 115 -0.03 -34.59 -4.26
C SER A 115 1.35 -34.77 -4.90
N GLY A 116 1.54 -34.22 -6.10
CA GLY A 116 2.83 -34.18 -6.78
C GLY A 116 3.46 -35.55 -7.05
N GLU A 117 4.77 -35.55 -7.20
CA GLU A 117 5.57 -36.73 -7.53
C GLU A 117 5.56 -37.79 -6.42
N SER A 118 5.35 -37.40 -5.16
CA SER A 118 5.34 -38.35 -4.03
C SER A 118 3.99 -39.00 -3.75
N ALA A 119 2.93 -38.65 -4.47
CA ALA A 119 1.58 -39.22 -4.27
C ALA A 119 1.56 -40.77 -4.30
N SER A 120 2.39 -41.39 -5.14
CA SER A 120 2.48 -42.86 -5.26
C SER A 120 3.18 -43.54 -4.07
N LEU A 121 3.97 -42.79 -3.29
CA LEU A 121 4.69 -43.29 -2.12
C LEU A 121 3.82 -43.34 -0.86
N PHE A 122 2.75 -42.52 -0.81
CA PHE A 122 1.93 -42.30 0.37
C PHE A 122 0.43 -42.42 0.08
N THR A 123 0.01 -43.54 -0.52
CA THR A 123 -1.36 -43.72 -1.06
C THR A 123 -2.49 -43.59 -0.03
N ASP A 124 -2.21 -43.95 1.23
CA ASP A 124 -3.21 -43.97 2.31
C ASP A 124 -3.11 -42.74 3.25
N MET A 125 -2.11 -41.88 3.05
CA MET A 125 -1.89 -40.71 3.89
C MET A 125 -2.87 -39.60 3.56
N ARG A 126 -3.41 -38.96 4.61
CA ARG A 126 -4.34 -37.83 4.52
C ARG A 126 -3.76 -36.62 5.26
N PRO A 127 -2.95 -35.78 4.57
CA PRO A 127 -2.22 -34.68 5.22
C PRO A 127 -3.12 -33.73 6.02
N ASN A 128 -4.34 -33.47 5.54
CA ASN A 128 -5.26 -32.53 6.19
C ASN A 128 -5.76 -32.95 7.59
N ILE A 129 -5.66 -34.22 7.98
CA ILE A 129 -6.07 -34.68 9.33
C ILE A 129 -4.88 -34.99 10.24
N MET A 130 -3.65 -34.82 9.74
CA MET A 130 -2.44 -35.12 10.47
C MET A 130 -2.21 -34.10 11.61
N PRO A 131 -1.61 -34.50 12.73
CA PRO A 131 -1.36 -33.61 13.85
C PRO A 131 -0.17 -32.67 13.57
N ILE A 132 -0.16 -31.50 14.20
CA ILE A 132 1.04 -30.66 14.31
C ILE A 132 1.96 -31.29 15.35
N ILE A 133 3.25 -31.47 15.03
CA ILE A 133 4.21 -32.01 16.02
C ILE A 133 4.54 -30.94 17.06
N LEU A 134 4.98 -29.76 16.61
CA LEU A 134 5.27 -28.63 17.47
C LEU A 134 5.14 -27.33 16.69
N PHE A 135 4.49 -26.34 17.28
CA PHE A 135 4.47 -24.97 16.78
C PHE A 135 4.65 -24.02 17.96
N SER A 136 5.79 -23.32 18.02
CA SER A 136 6.12 -22.46 19.16
C SER A 136 6.94 -21.23 18.75
N GLY A 137 6.58 -20.04 19.25
CA GLY A 137 7.42 -18.85 19.19
C GLY A 137 7.62 -18.22 17.81
N ASN A 138 6.88 -18.66 16.79
CA ASN A 138 7.02 -18.13 15.43
C ASN A 138 6.42 -16.71 15.30
N ALA A 139 7.09 -15.86 14.52
CA ALA A 139 6.67 -14.49 14.27
C ALA A 139 6.42 -14.22 12.78
N MET A 140 5.34 -13.52 12.47
CA MET A 140 4.98 -13.15 11.10
C MET A 140 4.52 -11.70 11.03
N HIS A 141 5.27 -10.87 10.33
CA HIS A 141 4.94 -9.46 10.17
C HIS A 141 5.22 -8.91 8.77
N SER A 142 4.60 -7.78 8.46
CA SER A 142 4.74 -7.09 7.18
C SER A 142 4.25 -7.91 5.96
N ASN A 143 3.43 -8.94 6.19
CA ASN A 143 2.82 -9.75 5.14
C ASN A 143 1.41 -9.23 4.80
N ILE A 144 0.77 -9.73 3.74
CA ILE A 144 -0.68 -9.54 3.60
C ILE A 144 -1.41 -10.30 4.70
N VAL A 145 -1.06 -11.58 4.91
CA VAL A 145 -1.56 -12.42 6.00
C VAL A 145 -0.37 -13.02 6.74
N GLY A 146 -0.37 -12.90 8.07
CA GLY A 146 0.69 -13.47 8.92
C GLY A 146 0.70 -15.00 8.84
N PHE A 147 -0.39 -15.64 9.25
CA PHE A 147 -0.56 -17.09 9.17
C PHE A 147 -1.92 -17.47 8.59
N GLN A 148 -1.93 -18.23 7.50
CA GLN A 148 -3.11 -18.84 6.92
C GLN A 148 -3.12 -20.36 7.12
N ALA A 149 -4.16 -20.90 7.74
CA ALA A 149 -4.42 -22.34 7.83
C ALA A 149 -5.69 -22.67 7.05
N THR A 150 -5.59 -23.40 5.94
CA THR A 150 -6.72 -23.68 5.05
C THR A 150 -6.97 -25.16 4.90
N ASN A 151 -8.23 -25.58 5.06
CA ASN A 151 -8.70 -26.95 4.93
C ASN A 151 -7.97 -27.97 5.81
N MET A 152 -7.33 -27.50 6.88
CA MET A 152 -6.80 -28.33 7.95
C MET A 152 -7.97 -28.82 8.79
N ARG A 153 -8.08 -30.14 8.98
CA ARG A 153 -9.21 -30.79 9.67
C ARG A 153 -8.76 -31.86 10.66
N PRO A 154 -7.80 -31.56 11.55
CA PRO A 154 -7.33 -32.52 12.55
C PRO A 154 -8.50 -33.06 13.38
N THR A 155 -8.36 -34.28 13.88
CA THR A 155 -9.41 -34.96 14.66
C THR A 155 -9.34 -34.66 16.16
N SER A 156 -8.24 -34.08 16.61
CA SER A 156 -8.01 -33.62 17.98
C SER A 156 -7.47 -32.20 17.97
N ASN A 157 -7.50 -31.54 19.13
CA ASN A 157 -6.95 -30.21 19.31
C ASN A 157 -5.46 -30.16 18.94
N GLN A 158 -5.09 -29.18 18.13
CA GLN A 158 -3.72 -28.88 17.71
C GLN A 158 -3.29 -27.55 18.31
N TYR A 159 -2.07 -27.50 18.84
CA TYR A 159 -1.59 -26.34 19.61
C TYR A 159 -0.64 -25.47 18.79
N ILE A 160 -0.93 -24.17 18.75
CA ILE A 160 -0.10 -23.10 18.20
C ILE A 160 0.26 -22.18 19.37
N ASN A 161 1.41 -22.41 19.99
CA ASN A 161 1.83 -21.65 21.17
C ASN A 161 2.71 -20.45 20.78
N GLY A 162 2.51 -19.30 21.41
CA GLY A 162 3.41 -18.16 21.30
C GLY A 162 3.40 -17.52 19.92
N LEU A 163 2.28 -17.60 19.21
CA LEU A 163 2.09 -17.01 17.89
C LEU A 163 2.21 -15.49 17.96
N LYS A 164 3.11 -14.89 17.18
CA LYS A 164 3.28 -13.44 17.09
C LYS A 164 2.97 -12.94 15.69
N THR A 165 1.80 -12.35 15.48
CA THR A 165 1.43 -11.82 14.17
C THR A 165 1.19 -10.33 14.26
N PHE A 166 2.01 -9.50 13.62
CA PHE A 166 1.85 -8.05 13.75
C PHE A 166 2.10 -7.30 12.45
N ARG A 167 1.52 -6.11 12.31
CA ARG A 167 1.79 -5.22 11.15
C ARG A 167 1.56 -5.91 9.79
N ASN A 168 0.58 -6.81 9.72
CA ASN A 168 0.20 -7.44 8.47
C ASN A 168 -0.89 -6.58 7.83
N TRP A 169 -0.84 -6.42 6.50
CA TRP A 169 -1.75 -5.52 5.78
C TRP A 169 -3.22 -5.91 5.98
N ARG A 170 -3.52 -7.21 6.09
CA ARG A 170 -4.90 -7.71 6.23
C ARG A 170 -5.12 -8.52 7.51
N ASN A 171 -4.60 -9.74 7.61
CA ASN A 171 -4.89 -10.66 8.72
C ASN A 171 -3.63 -10.97 9.52
N GLY A 172 -3.72 -11.03 10.85
CA GLY A 172 -2.71 -11.71 11.68
C GLY A 172 -2.80 -13.22 11.48
N PHE A 173 -3.95 -13.79 11.87
CA PHE A 173 -4.31 -15.19 11.62
C PHE A 173 -5.58 -15.30 10.76
N LEU A 174 -5.58 -16.20 9.78
CA LEU A 174 -6.74 -16.56 8.97
C LEU A 174 -6.91 -18.08 8.97
N GLY A 175 -7.87 -18.55 9.77
CA GLY A 175 -8.20 -19.97 9.87
C GLY A 175 -9.42 -20.31 9.04
N HIS A 176 -9.28 -21.31 8.17
CA HIS A 176 -10.36 -22.10 7.60
C HIS A 176 -10.09 -23.56 7.96
N THR A 177 -10.34 -23.87 9.23
CA THR A 177 -9.79 -25.04 9.92
C THR A 177 -10.70 -25.44 11.09
N ARG A 178 -10.32 -26.49 11.82
CA ARG A 178 -10.98 -26.85 13.08
C ARG A 178 -10.02 -27.42 14.10
N ASN A 179 -10.45 -27.50 15.35
CA ASN A 179 -9.70 -28.10 16.45
C ASN A 179 -8.30 -27.47 16.60
N MET A 180 -8.20 -26.14 16.59
CA MET A 180 -6.95 -25.42 16.78
C MET A 180 -7.02 -24.56 18.03
N VAL A 181 -5.97 -24.64 18.84
CA VAL A 181 -5.75 -23.87 20.07
C VAL A 181 -4.63 -22.88 19.80
N LEU A 182 -4.95 -21.59 19.81
CA LEU A 182 -3.97 -20.51 19.76
C LEU A 182 -3.72 -20.05 21.20
N SER A 183 -2.51 -20.30 21.73
CA SER A 183 -2.18 -19.99 23.13
C SER A 183 -0.99 -19.04 23.26
N ASP A 184 -0.92 -18.28 24.35
CA ASP A 184 0.25 -17.46 24.76
C ASP A 184 0.73 -16.46 23.68
N GLY A 185 -0.17 -16.04 22.79
CA GLY A 185 0.20 -15.30 21.59
C GLY A 185 -0.21 -13.83 21.61
N VAL A 186 0.21 -13.14 20.55
CA VAL A 186 -0.15 -11.74 20.30
C VAL A 186 -0.48 -11.53 18.84
N THR A 187 -1.55 -10.78 18.61
CA THR A 187 -1.81 -10.14 17.32
C THR A 187 -1.89 -8.63 17.51
N ALA A 188 -1.27 -7.86 16.62
CA ALA A 188 -1.23 -6.41 16.74
C ALA A 188 -1.18 -5.72 15.37
N ASP A 189 -1.72 -4.50 15.28
CA ASP A 189 -1.48 -3.58 14.16
C ASP A 189 -1.77 -4.20 12.79
N SER A 190 -2.75 -5.09 12.71
CA SER A 190 -3.24 -5.67 11.47
C SER A 190 -4.69 -5.22 11.32
N ARG A 191 -5.14 -4.95 10.09
CA ARG A 191 -6.53 -4.50 9.86
C ARG A 191 -7.56 -5.48 10.46
N LEU A 192 -7.22 -6.76 10.48
CA LEU A 192 -7.96 -7.81 11.14
C LEU A 192 -6.97 -8.70 11.94
N GLY A 193 -7.10 -8.77 13.25
CA GLY A 193 -6.20 -9.56 14.09
C GLY A 193 -6.31 -11.07 13.83
N ILE A 194 -7.48 -11.65 14.11
CA ILE A 194 -7.77 -13.09 13.95
C ILE A 194 -9.10 -13.26 13.21
N GLU A 195 -9.09 -14.04 12.13
CA GLU A 195 -10.32 -14.42 11.42
C GLU A 195 -10.51 -15.93 11.48
N PHE A 196 -11.61 -16.35 12.11
CA PHE A 196 -12.08 -17.73 12.08
C PHE A 196 -13.10 -17.86 10.94
N TYR A 197 -12.57 -17.97 9.73
CA TYR A 197 -13.32 -18.10 8.48
C TYR A 197 -13.84 -19.53 8.32
N LEU A 198 -15.14 -19.76 8.50
CA LEU A 198 -15.74 -21.10 8.45
C LEU A 198 -14.94 -22.09 9.31
N SER A 199 -14.69 -21.74 10.58
CA SER A 199 -13.91 -22.59 11.48
C SER A 199 -14.76 -23.12 12.62
N GLU A 200 -14.37 -24.28 13.15
CA GLU A 200 -15.12 -25.05 14.15
C GLU A 200 -14.20 -25.43 15.31
N ASN A 201 -14.71 -25.45 16.55
CA ASN A 201 -13.96 -25.86 17.72
C ASN A 201 -12.58 -25.17 17.82
N MET A 202 -12.57 -23.84 17.72
CA MET A 202 -11.37 -23.01 17.83
C MET A 202 -11.23 -22.49 19.26
N PHE A 203 -10.00 -22.49 19.77
CA PHE A 203 -9.68 -21.97 21.10
C PHE A 203 -8.69 -20.82 21.01
N LEU A 204 -8.92 -19.77 21.79
CA LEU A 204 -8.00 -18.66 21.97
C LEU A 204 -7.74 -18.49 23.47
N GLU A 205 -6.50 -18.75 23.91
CA GLU A 205 -6.13 -18.87 25.32
C GLU A 205 -4.96 -17.96 25.64
N ASP A 206 -5.05 -17.19 26.74
CA ASP A 206 -3.96 -16.34 27.24
C ASP A 206 -3.34 -15.46 26.14
N PHE A 207 -4.22 -14.76 25.39
CA PHE A 207 -3.85 -14.10 24.14
C PHE A 207 -4.06 -12.60 24.21
N LYS A 208 -3.15 -11.83 23.63
CA LYS A 208 -3.29 -10.38 23.49
C LYS A 208 -3.67 -9.99 22.06
N VAL A 209 -4.74 -9.22 21.92
CA VAL A 209 -5.26 -8.72 20.65
C VAL A 209 -5.24 -7.21 20.69
N SER A 210 -4.34 -6.59 19.93
CA SER A 210 -4.20 -5.13 19.86
C SER A 210 -4.64 -4.62 18.49
N GLY A 211 -5.46 -3.56 18.51
CA GLY A 211 -5.95 -2.88 17.31
C GLY A 211 -4.86 -2.01 16.66
N TYR A 212 -5.03 -0.68 16.76
CA TYR A 212 -4.11 0.30 16.16
C TYR A 212 -3.32 1.03 17.24
N THR A 213 -2.18 0.45 17.60
CA THR A 213 -1.34 0.93 18.72
C THR A 213 -0.71 2.29 18.41
N ASP A 214 -0.43 3.08 19.45
CA ASP A 214 0.27 4.38 19.28
C ASP A 214 1.64 4.25 18.62
N THR A 215 2.35 3.15 18.88
CA THR A 215 3.66 2.91 18.28
C THR A 215 3.54 2.68 16.77
N TYR A 216 2.56 1.89 16.34
CA TYR A 216 2.34 1.67 14.92
C TYR A 216 1.71 2.89 14.25
N ARG A 217 0.84 3.63 14.95
CA ARG A 217 0.32 4.93 14.48
C ARG A 217 1.46 5.90 14.21
N ALA A 218 2.36 6.11 15.17
CA ALA A 218 3.53 6.98 15.02
C ALA A 218 4.43 6.55 13.84
N LEU A 219 4.62 5.24 13.65
CA LEU A 219 5.36 4.70 12.51
C LEU A 219 4.64 4.94 11.18
N ALA A 220 3.35 4.61 11.10
CA ALA A 220 2.53 4.75 9.91
C ALA A 220 2.33 6.23 9.51
N THR A 221 2.37 7.14 10.48
CA THR A 221 2.33 8.60 10.24
C THR A 221 3.69 9.20 9.91
N SER A 222 4.80 8.52 10.19
CA SER A 222 6.16 9.04 9.94
C SER A 222 6.80 8.55 8.63
N ILE A 223 6.20 7.57 7.96
CA ILE A 223 6.69 7.01 6.70
C ILE A 223 5.61 7.22 5.63
N GLU A 224 5.89 8.09 4.65
CA GLU A 224 4.96 8.40 3.57
C GLU A 224 4.66 7.14 2.73
N GLY A 225 3.38 6.86 2.48
CA GLY A 225 2.93 5.64 1.80
C GLY A 225 2.88 4.39 2.67
N TYR A 226 3.26 4.48 3.95
CA TYR A 226 3.10 3.36 4.88
C TYR A 226 1.60 3.15 5.21
N PRO A 227 1.13 1.89 5.33
CA PRO A 227 -0.28 1.60 5.59
C PRO A 227 -0.80 2.26 6.87
N GLN A 228 -1.59 3.33 6.73
CA GLN A 228 -2.30 3.95 7.84
C GLN A 228 -3.67 3.31 8.00
N PHE A 229 -3.96 2.92 9.24
CA PHE A 229 -5.31 2.64 9.67
C PHE A 229 -5.83 3.88 10.39
N CYS A 230 -7.15 4.09 10.42
CA CYS A 230 -7.75 5.10 11.30
C CYS A 230 -7.31 6.56 11.07
N TYR A 231 -7.34 7.04 9.82
CA TYR A 231 -7.06 8.43 9.44
C TYR A 231 -8.33 9.32 9.37
N GLY A 232 -9.41 8.93 10.06
CA GLY A 232 -10.68 9.67 10.11
C GLY A 232 -11.92 8.77 10.16
N SER A 233 -13.11 9.37 10.24
CA SER A 233 -14.40 8.66 10.43
C SER A 233 -14.84 7.77 9.26
N THR A 234 -14.23 7.93 8.08
CA THR A 234 -14.44 7.11 6.88
C THR A 234 -13.38 6.02 6.70
N SER A 235 -12.46 5.87 7.66
CA SER A 235 -11.42 4.83 7.59
C SER A 235 -12.05 3.44 7.57
N PRO A 236 -11.47 2.49 6.83
CA PRO A 236 -11.90 1.11 6.94
C PRO A 236 -11.75 0.63 8.40
N PRO A 237 -12.76 -0.06 8.96
CA PRO A 237 -12.73 -0.49 10.34
C PRO A 237 -11.61 -1.50 10.58
N ILE A 238 -11.08 -1.47 11.79
CA ILE A 238 -10.17 -2.47 12.33
C ILE A 238 -10.96 -3.45 13.21
N TYR A 239 -10.59 -4.72 13.14
CA TYR A 239 -11.24 -5.78 13.91
C TYR A 239 -10.22 -6.60 14.68
N GLY A 240 -10.44 -6.82 15.97
CA GLY A 240 -9.60 -7.72 16.75
C GLY A 240 -9.81 -9.15 16.31
N ILE A 241 -11.04 -9.64 16.47
CA ILE A 241 -11.44 -10.99 16.09
C ILE A 241 -12.71 -10.92 15.22
N LYS A 242 -12.67 -11.57 14.07
CA LYS A 242 -13.82 -11.75 13.19
C LYS A 242 -14.24 -13.21 13.15
N LEU A 243 -15.45 -13.46 13.62
CA LEU A 243 -16.08 -14.77 13.65
C LEU A 243 -16.98 -14.98 12.41
N HIS A 244 -17.17 -16.24 12.04
CA HIS A 244 -18.07 -16.65 10.96
C HIS A 244 -19.09 -17.66 11.47
N ALA A 245 -20.18 -17.85 10.71
CA ALA A 245 -21.10 -18.95 10.92
C ALA A 245 -20.33 -20.28 10.98
N ASN A 246 -20.61 -21.08 12.00
CA ASN A 246 -19.83 -22.26 12.36
C ASN A 246 -20.28 -23.55 11.65
N VAL A 247 -21.00 -23.46 10.52
CA VAL A 247 -21.52 -24.65 9.82
C VAL A 247 -20.58 -25.09 8.71
N ILE A 248 -19.63 -25.99 9.01
CA ILE A 248 -19.08 -26.94 8.03
C ILE A 248 -19.66 -28.35 8.26
N THR A 249 -19.90 -28.74 9.51
CA THR A 249 -20.36 -30.06 9.95
C THR A 249 -21.35 -29.95 11.11
N ASP A 250 -22.51 -30.60 10.99
CA ASP A 250 -23.52 -30.62 12.05
C ASP A 250 -22.98 -31.28 13.34
N GLY A 251 -23.25 -30.68 14.51
CA GLY A 251 -22.87 -31.21 15.83
C GLY A 251 -21.43 -30.97 16.33
N GLN A 252 -20.62 -30.11 15.69
CA GLN A 252 -19.31 -29.72 16.22
C GLN A 252 -19.42 -28.67 17.34
N PRO A 253 -18.52 -28.66 18.34
CA PRO A 253 -18.45 -27.59 19.33
C PRO A 253 -18.15 -26.22 18.70
N GLY A 254 -18.64 -25.14 19.32
CA GLY A 254 -18.32 -23.78 18.88
C GLY A 254 -16.96 -23.32 19.37
N ASN A 255 -16.72 -22.02 19.36
CA ASN A 255 -15.40 -21.44 19.69
C ASN A 255 -15.33 -21.03 21.17
N THR A 256 -14.16 -21.15 21.79
CA THR A 256 -13.96 -20.84 23.22
C THR A 256 -12.79 -19.89 23.42
N PHE A 257 -13.03 -18.73 24.03
CA PHE A 257 -11.99 -17.74 24.31
C PHE A 257 -11.80 -17.60 25.82
N THR A 258 -10.56 -17.77 26.28
CA THR A 258 -10.20 -17.75 27.70
C THR A 258 -9.04 -16.79 27.91
N ASN A 259 -9.15 -15.86 28.87
CA ASN A 259 -8.09 -14.92 29.24
C ASN A 259 -7.56 -14.10 28.04
N VAL A 260 -8.47 -13.50 27.25
CA VAL A 260 -8.09 -12.70 26.08
C VAL A 260 -8.14 -11.21 26.41
N ALA A 261 -7.02 -10.52 26.19
CA ALA A 261 -6.88 -9.10 26.43
C ALA A 261 -6.97 -8.30 25.13
N PHE A 262 -7.90 -7.35 25.08
CA PHE A 262 -8.11 -6.44 23.95
C PHE A 262 -7.62 -5.03 24.29
N THR A 263 -6.80 -4.48 23.41
CA THR A 263 -6.32 -3.09 23.54
C THR A 263 -6.41 -2.33 22.23
N ASP A 264 -6.49 -1.00 22.30
CA ASP A 264 -6.35 -0.10 21.16
C ASP A 264 -7.47 -0.20 20.09
N PHE A 265 -8.73 -0.49 20.50
CA PHE A 265 -9.93 -0.49 19.63
C PHE A 265 -10.79 0.78 19.81
N GLY A 266 -10.19 1.96 19.67
CA GLY A 266 -10.82 3.27 19.90
C GLY A 266 -11.73 3.79 18.76
N GLN A 267 -12.57 4.78 19.10
CA GLN A 267 -13.53 5.42 18.17
C GLN A 267 -12.89 6.25 17.04
N ASP A 268 -11.60 6.60 17.16
CA ASP A 268 -10.87 7.37 16.15
C ASP A 268 -10.68 6.58 14.84
N CYS A 269 -10.93 5.28 14.87
CA CYS A 269 -10.85 4.35 13.73
C CYS A 269 -12.17 4.20 12.94
N GLY A 270 -13.05 5.20 13.02
CA GLY A 270 -14.40 5.13 12.44
C GLY A 270 -15.39 4.36 13.34
N PRO A 271 -16.70 4.61 13.19
CA PRO A 271 -17.73 4.13 14.11
C PRO A 271 -17.93 2.60 14.14
N SER A 272 -17.23 1.84 13.27
CA SER A 272 -17.41 0.39 13.07
C SER A 272 -16.20 -0.46 13.47
N SER A 273 -15.17 0.13 14.10
CA SER A 273 -14.06 -0.66 14.65
C SER A 273 -14.48 -1.35 15.95
N SER A 274 -14.10 -2.62 16.13
CA SER A 274 -14.52 -3.41 17.29
C SER A 274 -13.53 -4.51 17.65
N ALA A 275 -13.47 -4.84 18.94
CA ALA A 275 -12.62 -5.92 19.43
C ALA A 275 -13.11 -7.30 18.92
N VAL A 276 -14.43 -7.53 18.91
CA VAL A 276 -15.06 -8.74 18.36
C VAL A 276 -16.17 -8.37 17.38
N THR A 277 -16.21 -9.02 16.21
CA THR A 277 -17.29 -8.88 15.24
C THR A 277 -17.60 -10.20 14.52
N TYR A 278 -18.65 -10.19 13.70
CA TYR A 278 -19.04 -11.31 12.86
C TYR A 278 -19.11 -10.91 11.39
N ASN A 279 -18.82 -11.88 10.52
CA ASN A 279 -19.04 -11.71 9.08
C ASN A 279 -20.53 -11.72 8.75
N ASP A 280 -20.94 -11.04 7.68
CA ASP A 280 -22.32 -10.89 7.20
C ASP A 280 -22.57 -11.57 5.83
N HIS A 281 -21.53 -12.10 5.20
CA HIS A 281 -21.61 -12.77 3.91
C HIS A 281 -21.65 -14.31 4.04
N PHE A 282 -22.83 -14.92 3.90
CA PHE A 282 -22.99 -16.39 3.90
C PHE A 282 -24.02 -16.90 2.89
N THR A 283 -23.81 -18.13 2.42
CA THR A 283 -24.76 -18.90 1.60
C THR A 283 -25.76 -19.71 2.45
N THR A 284 -25.43 -20.02 3.70
CA THR A 284 -26.28 -20.70 4.69
C THR A 284 -26.05 -20.08 6.07
N PRO A 285 -26.95 -19.24 6.57
CA PRO A 285 -26.78 -18.53 7.84
C PRO A 285 -27.19 -19.43 9.01
N GLY A 286 -26.26 -19.77 9.91
CA GLY A 286 -26.59 -20.47 11.14
C GLY A 286 -25.43 -20.51 12.13
N PHE A 287 -25.72 -20.21 13.39
CA PHE A 287 -24.84 -20.51 14.52
C PHE A 287 -25.51 -21.61 15.32
N THR A 288 -25.04 -22.86 15.16
CA THR A 288 -25.69 -24.03 15.78
C THR A 288 -24.96 -24.53 17.02
N ALA A 289 -23.73 -24.05 17.24
CA ALA A 289 -22.95 -24.33 18.44
C ALA A 289 -22.58 -23.05 19.20
N PRO A 290 -22.54 -23.09 20.54
CA PRO A 290 -22.30 -21.92 21.38
C PRO A 290 -20.87 -21.41 21.24
N THR A 291 -20.71 -20.09 21.21
CA THR A 291 -19.40 -19.44 21.41
C THR A 291 -19.30 -19.04 22.88
N VAL A 292 -18.20 -19.37 23.56
CA VAL A 292 -18.05 -19.16 25.00
C VAL A 292 -16.86 -18.25 25.27
N PHE A 293 -17.09 -17.19 26.06
CA PHE A 293 -16.09 -16.23 26.49
C PHE A 293 -15.91 -16.27 28.00
N SER A 294 -14.64 -16.22 28.43
CA SER A 294 -14.23 -16.18 29.83
C SER A 294 -12.92 -15.42 29.99
N GLY A 295 -12.78 -14.62 31.04
CA GLY A 295 -11.55 -13.87 31.33
C GLY A 295 -11.25 -12.78 30.30
N LEU A 296 -12.26 -12.18 29.65
CA LEU A 296 -11.99 -11.12 28.68
C LEU A 296 -11.65 -9.82 29.39
N THR A 297 -10.62 -9.14 28.91
CA THR A 297 -10.22 -7.82 29.43
C THR A 297 -10.12 -6.80 28.31
N PHE A 298 -10.52 -5.56 28.59
CA PHE A 298 -10.53 -4.45 27.63
C PHE A 298 -9.86 -3.23 28.28
N ASP A 299 -9.02 -2.53 27.52
CA ASP A 299 -8.51 -1.23 27.96
C ASP A 299 -9.60 -0.14 27.94
N THR A 300 -9.27 1.03 28.48
CA THR A 300 -10.21 2.16 28.56
C THR A 300 -10.55 2.79 27.21
N VAL A 301 -9.76 2.49 26.17
CA VAL A 301 -9.91 3.06 24.82
C VAL A 301 -10.85 2.19 23.98
N SER A 302 -10.92 0.89 24.24
CA SER A 302 -11.72 -0.11 23.52
C SER A 302 -13.22 -0.05 23.89
N ALA A 303 -13.89 1.04 23.51
CA ALA A 303 -15.31 1.26 23.81
C ALA A 303 -16.24 0.26 23.09
N ASN A 304 -15.92 -0.12 21.85
CA ASN A 304 -16.69 -1.08 21.05
C ASN A 304 -16.18 -2.51 21.28
N LYS A 305 -16.62 -3.13 22.37
CA LYS A 305 -16.19 -4.50 22.75
C LYS A 305 -16.67 -5.57 21.76
N ILE A 306 -17.90 -5.43 21.27
CA ILE A 306 -18.54 -6.38 20.34
C ILE A 306 -19.45 -5.65 19.35
N ASP A 307 -19.50 -6.06 18.09
CA ASP A 307 -20.39 -5.48 17.06
C ASP A 307 -21.10 -6.57 16.25
N LEU A 308 -22.44 -6.61 16.34
CA LEU A 308 -23.34 -7.51 15.61
C LEU A 308 -24.21 -6.78 14.57
N CYS A 309 -23.98 -5.49 14.30
CA CYS A 309 -24.86 -4.70 13.44
C CYS A 309 -24.88 -5.18 11.97
N SER A 310 -23.76 -5.69 11.46
CA SER A 310 -23.69 -6.29 10.13
C SER A 310 -24.58 -7.54 9.98
N LEU A 311 -24.69 -8.34 11.04
CA LEU A 311 -25.59 -9.50 11.10
C LEU A 311 -27.06 -9.09 11.17
N ALA A 312 -27.37 -8.09 12.01
CA ALA A 312 -28.72 -7.57 12.11
C ALA A 312 -29.23 -7.04 10.75
N ALA A 313 -28.37 -6.33 10.01
CA ALA A 313 -28.69 -5.82 8.67
C ALA A 313 -28.96 -6.92 7.63
N THR A 314 -28.39 -8.11 7.81
CA THR A 314 -28.61 -9.28 6.92
C THR A 314 -29.73 -10.20 7.39
N GLY A 315 -30.39 -9.86 8.51
CA GLY A 315 -31.48 -10.65 9.08
C GLY A 315 -31.02 -11.93 9.79
N ILE A 316 -29.73 -12.06 10.09
CA ILE A 316 -29.18 -13.18 10.85
C ILE A 316 -29.43 -12.91 12.34
N LYS A 317 -30.26 -13.77 12.96
CA LYS A 317 -30.86 -13.56 14.28
C LYS A 317 -30.60 -14.70 15.28
N SER A 318 -29.70 -15.63 14.93
CA SER A 318 -29.42 -16.85 15.69
C SER A 318 -28.08 -16.85 16.42
N VAL A 319 -27.51 -15.67 16.69
CA VAL A 319 -26.22 -15.58 17.40
C VAL A 319 -26.46 -15.50 18.90
N SER A 320 -25.76 -16.36 19.63
CA SER A 320 -25.69 -16.33 21.09
C SER A 320 -24.26 -16.62 21.54
N ILE A 321 -23.79 -15.85 22.51
CA ILE A 321 -22.45 -15.94 23.08
C ILE A 321 -22.61 -16.03 24.59
N ASP A 322 -21.97 -17.02 25.21
CA ASP A 322 -21.95 -17.18 26.66
C ASP A 322 -20.83 -16.32 27.24
N ASP A 323 -21.18 -15.29 28.01
CA ASP A 323 -20.25 -14.43 28.73
C ASP A 323 -20.20 -14.88 30.19
N THR A 324 -19.23 -15.73 30.51
CA THR A 324 -19.22 -16.48 31.79
C THR A 324 -18.77 -15.65 32.99
N ASP A 325 -18.20 -14.47 32.77
CA ASP A 325 -17.72 -13.58 33.83
C ASP A 325 -18.30 -12.16 33.76
N GLY A 326 -19.04 -11.84 32.69
CA GLY A 326 -19.73 -10.56 32.53
C GLY A 326 -18.87 -9.46 31.95
N ALA A 327 -17.76 -9.80 31.28
CA ALA A 327 -16.87 -8.82 30.68
C ALA A 327 -17.54 -7.94 29.58
N LEU A 328 -18.61 -8.44 28.97
CA LEU A 328 -19.41 -7.77 27.94
C LEU A 328 -20.68 -7.10 28.50
N ASP A 329 -20.95 -7.19 29.81
CA ASP A 329 -22.10 -6.51 30.45
C ASP A 329 -21.96 -4.98 30.33
N PRO A 330 -22.95 -4.27 29.73
CA PRO A 330 -22.92 -2.81 29.62
C PRO A 330 -23.07 -2.07 30.96
N ASN A 331 -23.48 -2.74 32.04
CA ASN A 331 -23.72 -2.14 33.36
C ASN A 331 -22.57 -2.37 34.36
N ASN A 332 -21.35 -2.60 33.88
CA ASN A 332 -20.13 -2.80 34.67
C ASN A 332 -20.03 -4.16 35.40
N GLY A 333 -20.44 -5.26 34.75
CA GLY A 333 -19.94 -6.61 35.06
C GLY A 333 -20.51 -7.27 36.31
N ALA A 334 -21.84 -7.25 36.49
CA ALA A 334 -22.48 -7.75 37.72
C ALA A 334 -22.74 -9.28 37.74
N GLY A 335 -22.13 -10.05 36.84
CA GLY A 335 -22.22 -11.52 36.81
C GLY A 335 -22.33 -12.12 35.41
N PRO A 336 -22.34 -13.47 35.31
CA PRO A 336 -22.46 -14.18 34.04
C PRO A 336 -23.74 -13.81 33.29
N GLY A 337 -23.68 -13.88 31.97
CA GLY A 337 -24.81 -13.61 31.09
C GLY A 337 -24.55 -14.09 29.67
N MET A 338 -25.35 -13.58 28.73
CA MET A 338 -25.22 -13.92 27.31
C MET A 338 -25.37 -12.69 26.44
N VAL A 339 -24.54 -12.57 25.40
CA VAL A 339 -24.76 -11.61 24.30
C VAL A 339 -25.57 -12.29 23.21
N ARG A 340 -26.65 -11.64 22.77
CA ARG A 340 -27.58 -12.15 21.74
C ARG A 340 -27.84 -11.11 20.66
N SER A 341 -28.20 -11.56 19.46
CA SER A 341 -28.76 -10.66 18.43
C SER A 341 -30.10 -10.07 18.87
N ASP A 342 -30.35 -8.81 18.51
CA ASP A 342 -31.60 -8.09 18.81
C ASP A 342 -32.79 -8.60 17.97
N ASP A 343 -33.37 -9.74 18.38
CA ASP A 343 -34.58 -10.31 17.79
C ASP A 343 -35.66 -10.64 18.82
N ILE A 344 -36.87 -10.14 18.56
CA ILE A 344 -38.09 -10.33 19.34
C ILE A 344 -38.58 -11.80 19.37
N SER A 345 -38.02 -12.66 18.52
CA SER A 345 -38.37 -14.09 18.45
C SER A 345 -37.62 -14.98 19.45
N MET A 346 -36.56 -14.46 20.06
CA MET A 346 -35.85 -15.15 21.14
C MET A 346 -36.60 -14.89 22.46
N ASP A 347 -36.85 -15.93 23.27
CA ASP A 347 -37.40 -15.77 24.62
C ASP A 347 -36.31 -15.12 25.49
N LEU A 348 -36.34 -13.79 25.51
CA LEU A 348 -35.34 -12.93 26.10
C LEU A 348 -35.83 -12.59 27.50
N GLY A 349 -35.25 -13.24 28.52
CA GLY A 349 -35.50 -12.93 29.94
C GLY A 349 -35.14 -11.48 30.31
N ASN A 350 -34.50 -11.25 31.45
CA ASN A 350 -34.01 -9.90 31.77
C ASN A 350 -32.82 -9.55 30.85
N CYS A 351 -33.09 -8.82 29.77
CA CYS A 351 -32.09 -8.38 28.81
C CYS A 351 -32.04 -6.84 28.70
N VAL A 352 -30.84 -6.31 28.50
CA VAL A 352 -30.59 -4.88 28.27
C VAL A 352 -29.92 -4.68 26.91
N THR A 353 -30.27 -3.61 26.20
CA THR A 353 -29.60 -3.26 24.94
C THR A 353 -28.15 -2.86 25.22
N VAL A 354 -27.22 -3.43 24.45
CA VAL A 354 -25.83 -2.97 24.45
C VAL A 354 -25.73 -1.83 23.43
N PRO A 355 -25.36 -0.61 23.85
CA PRO A 355 -25.40 0.56 22.97
C PRO A 355 -24.49 0.42 21.74
N ASN A 356 -25.01 0.73 20.55
CA ASN A 356 -24.29 0.77 19.26
C ASN A 356 -23.71 -0.57 18.75
N THR A 357 -24.16 -1.72 19.28
CA THR A 357 -23.65 -3.05 18.88
C THR A 357 -24.70 -3.94 18.20
N CYS A 358 -25.95 -3.48 18.11
CA CYS A 358 -27.10 -4.25 17.64
C CYS A 358 -27.26 -5.61 18.36
N SER A 359 -26.92 -5.63 19.65
CA SER A 359 -26.98 -6.81 20.50
C SER A 359 -27.68 -6.52 21.83
N LEU A 360 -28.15 -7.58 22.47
CA LEU A 360 -28.73 -7.58 23.81
C LEU A 360 -27.79 -8.33 24.75
N TYR A 361 -27.71 -7.90 26.01
CA TYR A 361 -27.05 -8.62 27.09
C TYR A 361 -28.11 -9.14 28.07
N CYS A 362 -28.14 -10.45 28.30
CA CYS A 362 -29.18 -11.13 29.08
C CYS A 362 -28.59 -11.81 30.33
N THR A 363 -29.13 -11.52 31.52
CA THR A 363 -28.64 -12.06 32.81
C THR A 363 -29.34 -13.34 33.27
N ASP A 364 -30.55 -13.60 32.76
CA ASP A 364 -31.43 -14.66 33.27
C ASP A 364 -31.51 -15.89 32.36
N ALA A 365 -30.77 -15.89 31.27
CA ALA A 365 -30.67 -17.05 30.41
C ALA A 365 -29.66 -18.01 31.03
N ALA A 366 -30.14 -19.14 31.56
CA ALA A 366 -29.27 -20.19 32.07
C ALA A 366 -28.20 -20.53 31.00
N PRO A 367 -26.90 -20.47 31.32
CA PRO A 367 -25.87 -21.00 30.45
C PRO A 367 -26.23 -22.45 30.14
N GLY A 368 -26.24 -22.85 28.87
CA GLY A 368 -26.35 -24.27 28.55
C GLY A 368 -25.23 -25.00 29.29
N GLU A 369 -25.53 -26.09 29.99
CA GLU A 369 -24.51 -26.85 30.74
C GLU A 369 -23.30 -27.13 29.81
N PRO A 370 -22.09 -26.69 30.18
CA PRO A 370 -20.91 -27.00 29.39
C PRO A 370 -20.67 -28.52 29.45
N THR A 371 -20.65 -29.20 28.30
CA THR A 371 -20.14 -30.58 28.26
C THR A 371 -18.65 -30.54 28.56
N GLU A 372 -18.29 -30.93 29.79
CA GLU A 372 -16.93 -31.05 30.30
C GLU A 372 -16.03 -31.73 29.25
N PRO A 373 -15.00 -31.06 28.70
CA PRO A 373 -14.04 -31.72 27.83
C PRO A 373 -13.28 -32.75 28.65
N ALA A 374 -13.21 -34.00 28.15
CA ALA A 374 -12.43 -35.04 28.78
C ALA A 374 -10.97 -34.57 29.00
N PRO A 375 -10.36 -34.81 30.18
CA PRO A 375 -9.02 -34.34 30.47
C PRO A 375 -8.03 -34.92 29.45
N ALA A 376 -7.37 -34.03 28.70
CA ALA A 376 -6.27 -34.40 27.83
C ALA A 376 -5.09 -34.91 28.70
N PRO A 377 -4.37 -35.96 28.26
CA PRO A 377 -3.26 -36.52 29.01
C PRO A 377 -2.14 -35.48 29.18
N ALA A 378 -1.60 -35.40 30.40
CA ALA A 378 -0.48 -34.51 30.73
C ALA A 378 0.71 -34.77 29.78
N PRO A 379 1.29 -33.72 29.15
CA PRO A 379 2.47 -33.90 28.32
C PRO A 379 3.65 -34.35 29.18
N THR A 380 4.30 -35.42 28.75
CA THR A 380 5.56 -35.91 29.32
C THR A 380 6.62 -34.81 29.16
N PRO A 381 7.34 -34.39 30.22
CA PRO A 381 8.34 -33.34 30.09
C PRO A 381 9.51 -33.82 29.23
N VAL A 382 9.71 -33.21 28.07
CA VAL A 382 10.97 -33.29 27.34
C VAL A 382 11.90 -32.25 27.96
N VAL A 383 12.95 -32.71 28.63
CA VAL A 383 14.00 -31.85 29.17
C VAL A 383 14.80 -31.27 28.00
N ILE A 384 14.57 -29.99 27.70
CA ILE A 384 15.41 -29.20 26.79
C ILE A 384 16.35 -28.37 27.67
N GLU A 385 17.66 -28.58 27.52
CA GLU A 385 18.65 -27.75 28.20
C GLU A 385 18.55 -26.28 27.73
N PRO A 386 18.66 -25.30 28.64
CA PRO A 386 18.58 -23.89 28.27
C PRO A 386 19.77 -23.49 27.40
N ALA A 387 19.48 -22.87 26.24
CA ALA A 387 20.49 -22.20 25.44
C ALA A 387 21.11 -21.03 26.25
N PRO A 388 22.43 -20.81 26.17
CA PRO A 388 23.09 -19.75 26.91
C PRO A 388 22.62 -18.36 26.44
N SER A 389 22.38 -17.46 27.40
CA SER A 389 21.98 -16.08 27.18
C SER A 389 22.96 -15.33 26.27
N PRO A 390 22.49 -14.57 25.27
CA PRO A 390 23.38 -13.70 24.50
C PRO A 390 23.90 -12.57 25.38
N THR A 391 25.22 -12.51 25.53
CA THR A 391 25.92 -11.34 26.06
C THR A 391 25.91 -10.25 24.98
N PRO A 392 25.61 -8.98 25.31
CA PRO A 392 25.65 -7.90 24.33
C PRO A 392 27.09 -7.69 23.84
N PRO A 393 27.34 -7.53 22.53
CA PRO A 393 28.68 -7.19 22.06
C PRO A 393 29.04 -5.78 22.53
N ALA A 394 30.26 -5.67 23.07
CA ALA A 394 30.86 -4.41 23.46
C ALA A 394 30.94 -3.43 22.28
N SER A 395 30.84 -2.15 22.60
CA SER A 395 31.01 -1.03 21.67
C SER A 395 32.37 -1.10 20.94
N ASN A 396 32.35 -1.45 19.65
CA ASN A 396 33.49 -1.20 18.77
C ASN A 396 33.32 0.18 18.13
N GLY A 397 33.82 1.19 18.85
CA GLY A 397 34.30 2.40 18.21
C GLY A 397 35.57 2.11 17.40
N ALA A 398 35.70 2.82 16.27
CA ALA A 398 36.87 2.88 15.38
C ALA A 398 37.07 1.73 14.38
N ILE A 399 36.37 1.80 13.23
CA ILE A 399 36.95 1.65 11.88
C ILE A 399 36.19 2.60 10.93
N LEU A 400 36.45 3.91 11.05
CA LEU A 400 36.10 4.92 10.04
C LEU A 400 37.31 5.84 9.90
N SER A 401 38.37 5.37 9.23
CA SER A 401 39.52 6.24 8.93
C SER A 401 40.45 5.72 7.81
N SER A 402 39.92 5.08 6.75
CA SER A 402 40.76 4.80 5.57
C SER A 402 39.99 4.63 4.25
N ILE A 403 38.98 5.46 3.97
CA ILE A 403 38.53 5.65 2.59
C ILE A 403 39.24 6.89 2.05
N ASP A 404 40.03 6.67 1.00
CA ASP A 404 40.82 7.64 0.26
C ASP A 404 39.91 8.73 -0.36
N PRO A 405 40.10 10.03 -0.04
CA PRO A 405 39.28 11.12 -0.55
C PRO A 405 39.66 11.60 -1.97
N SER A 406 40.45 10.82 -2.73
CA SER A 406 40.92 11.21 -4.08
C SER A 406 40.19 10.58 -5.28
N LEU A 407 39.07 9.88 -5.08
CA LEU A 407 38.19 9.49 -6.21
C LEU A 407 37.25 10.64 -6.58
N SER A 408 37.81 11.64 -7.26
CA SER A 408 37.06 12.69 -7.96
C SER A 408 36.53 12.19 -9.30
N SER A 409 35.26 12.51 -9.58
CA SER A 409 34.60 12.58 -10.90
C SER A 409 34.90 11.45 -11.88
N VAL A 410 34.06 10.41 -11.86
CA VAL A 410 33.86 9.56 -13.04
C VAL A 410 33.08 10.39 -14.05
N ASP A 411 33.69 10.74 -15.18
CA ASP A 411 33.00 11.34 -16.32
C ASP A 411 31.94 10.35 -16.82
N LEU A 412 30.66 10.70 -16.68
CA LEU A 412 29.52 9.89 -17.14
C LEU A 412 29.17 10.22 -18.61
N PRO A 413 28.83 9.24 -19.46
CA PRO A 413 28.57 9.45 -20.88
C PRO A 413 27.31 10.30 -21.17
N SER A 414 27.33 11.05 -22.28
CA SER A 414 26.21 11.84 -22.80
C SER A 414 25.10 11.01 -23.47
N ASP A 415 25.33 9.73 -23.72
CA ASP A 415 24.54 8.92 -24.66
C ASP A 415 23.49 8.02 -23.95
N GLY A 416 23.02 8.46 -22.78
CA GLY A 416 22.07 7.72 -21.95
C GLY A 416 22.71 6.60 -21.13
N ILE A 417 22.19 6.40 -19.91
CA ILE A 417 22.59 5.33 -19.00
C ILE A 417 21.45 4.32 -18.85
N CYS A 418 21.77 3.12 -18.35
CA CYS A 418 20.84 2.08 -17.94
C CYS A 418 20.05 1.32 -19.03
N LEU A 419 19.83 1.91 -20.21
CA LEU A 419 18.88 1.38 -21.20
C LEU A 419 19.51 0.73 -22.44
N GLN A 420 20.85 0.76 -22.56
CA GLN A 420 21.56 0.37 -23.79
C GLN A 420 21.51 -1.13 -24.13
N ASP A 421 21.20 -2.00 -23.15
CA ASP A 421 21.08 -3.46 -23.31
C ASP A 421 19.71 -4.01 -22.85
N SER A 422 18.72 -3.14 -22.65
CA SER A 422 17.41 -3.49 -22.09
C SER A 422 16.44 -3.97 -23.16
N THR A 423 15.65 -5.01 -22.84
CA THR A 423 14.55 -5.48 -23.71
C THR A 423 13.21 -4.97 -23.21
N TRP A 424 12.40 -4.46 -24.13
CA TRP A 424 11.00 -4.12 -23.88
C TRP A 424 10.12 -5.38 -23.94
N ASP A 425 9.17 -5.45 -23.01
CA ASP A 425 8.19 -6.51 -22.86
C ASP A 425 6.81 -5.87 -22.60
N SER A 426 5.79 -6.69 -22.39
CA SER A 426 4.44 -6.26 -22.02
C SER A 426 3.91 -7.07 -20.83
N PHE A 427 3.05 -6.44 -20.05
CA PHE A 427 2.27 -7.11 -19.00
C PHE A 427 0.80 -6.82 -19.25
N MET A 428 -0.09 -7.81 -19.17
CA MET A 428 -1.55 -7.63 -19.36
C MET A 428 -1.94 -6.93 -20.70
N SER A 429 -1.09 -7.07 -21.72
CA SER A 429 -1.21 -6.53 -23.07
C SER A 429 -0.39 -7.39 -24.03
N GLU A 430 -0.52 -7.16 -25.33
CA GLU A 430 0.34 -7.74 -26.37
C GLU A 430 1.33 -6.66 -26.85
N LEU A 431 2.59 -7.05 -27.10
CA LEU A 431 3.63 -6.13 -27.57
C LEU A 431 3.97 -6.36 -29.04
N GLU A 432 3.99 -5.27 -29.81
CA GLU A 432 4.44 -5.23 -31.19
C GLU A 432 5.62 -4.24 -31.34
N THR A 433 6.60 -4.57 -32.17
CA THR A 433 7.66 -3.63 -32.55
C THR A 433 7.25 -2.86 -33.80
N VAL A 434 7.26 -1.53 -33.75
CA VAL A 434 6.81 -0.63 -34.82
C VAL A 434 7.88 0.43 -35.14
N PRO A 435 7.78 1.16 -36.27
CA PRO A 435 8.69 2.28 -36.55
C PRO A 435 8.55 3.41 -35.51
N GLY A 436 9.68 3.87 -34.97
CA GLY A 436 9.76 4.99 -34.04
C GLY A 436 9.85 6.37 -34.73
N ARG A 437 9.76 7.44 -33.94
CA ARG A 437 9.72 8.84 -34.42
C ARG A 437 10.99 9.26 -35.16
N SER A 438 12.17 8.88 -34.67
CA SER A 438 13.46 9.45 -35.10
C SER A 438 14.37 8.51 -35.91
N THR A 439 13.79 7.51 -36.61
CA THR A 439 14.43 6.43 -37.40
C THR A 439 14.81 5.14 -36.64
N GLY A 440 14.42 5.02 -35.37
CA GLY A 440 14.58 3.83 -34.52
C GLY A 440 13.36 2.89 -34.48
N LEU A 441 13.44 1.86 -33.61
CA LEU A 441 12.32 0.98 -33.26
C LEU A 441 11.54 1.57 -32.07
N ALA A 442 10.24 1.36 -32.05
CA ALA A 442 9.36 1.66 -30.93
C ALA A 442 8.52 0.43 -30.56
N TYR A 443 7.94 0.44 -29.36
CA TYR A 443 7.25 -0.71 -28.78
C TYR A 443 5.81 -0.34 -28.45
N LYS A 444 4.88 -0.96 -29.18
CA LYS A 444 3.45 -0.75 -29.08
C LYS A 444 2.80 -1.84 -28.23
N ALA A 445 2.23 -1.46 -27.09
CA ALA A 445 1.32 -2.32 -26.35
C ALA A 445 -0.12 -2.10 -26.83
N HIS A 446 -0.75 -3.16 -27.28
CA HIS A 446 -2.16 -3.21 -27.69
C HIS A 446 -2.92 -4.33 -26.95
N SER A 447 -4.21 -4.50 -27.23
CA SER A 447 -5.05 -5.51 -26.57
C SER A 447 -5.01 -5.41 -25.03
N ARG A 448 -4.87 -4.17 -24.52
CA ARG A 448 -4.58 -3.90 -23.11
C ARG A 448 -5.80 -4.22 -22.24
N THR A 449 -5.56 -4.89 -21.10
CA THR A 449 -6.63 -5.25 -20.16
C THR A 449 -6.59 -4.49 -18.84
N HIS A 450 -5.54 -3.68 -18.62
CA HIS A 450 -5.34 -2.97 -17.35
C HIS A 450 -4.77 -1.55 -17.56
N GLN A 451 -5.39 -0.55 -16.96
CA GLN A 451 -4.98 0.85 -17.12
C GLN A 451 -3.59 1.14 -16.54
N ALA A 452 -3.35 0.74 -15.28
CA ALA A 452 -2.11 1.06 -14.57
C ALA A 452 -0.90 0.16 -14.93
N ARG A 453 -1.11 -0.96 -15.64
CA ARG A 453 -0.08 -2.00 -15.82
C ARG A 453 -0.03 -2.60 -17.22
N GLY A 454 -1.05 -2.34 -18.04
CA GLY A 454 -1.25 -2.96 -19.35
C GLY A 454 -0.44 -2.35 -20.48
N GLY A 455 0.78 -1.83 -20.26
CA GLY A 455 1.55 -1.16 -21.33
C GLY A 455 2.99 -1.67 -21.43
N PRO A 456 3.84 -1.04 -22.29
CA PRO A 456 5.22 -1.46 -22.44
C PRO A 456 5.96 -1.41 -21.10
N ILE A 457 6.75 -2.44 -20.83
CA ILE A 457 7.58 -2.54 -19.63
C ILE A 457 9.03 -2.80 -20.06
N MET A 458 9.98 -2.15 -19.40
CA MET A 458 11.40 -2.40 -19.61
C MET A 458 12.09 -2.52 -18.27
N SER A 459 13.01 -3.46 -18.13
CA SER A 459 13.86 -3.55 -16.94
C SER A 459 15.26 -3.03 -17.21
N PHE A 460 15.88 -2.44 -16.20
CA PHE A 460 17.30 -2.12 -16.20
C PHE A 460 17.96 -2.45 -14.86
N ASP A 461 19.27 -2.66 -14.90
CA ASP A 461 20.10 -2.94 -13.73
C ASP A 461 20.49 -1.65 -13.00
N THR A 462 20.41 -1.61 -11.68
CA THR A 462 20.66 -0.38 -10.90
C THR A 462 22.13 -0.03 -10.76
N SER A 463 23.06 -0.89 -11.17
CA SER A 463 24.50 -0.59 -11.18
C SER A 463 24.89 0.56 -12.10
N CYS A 464 24.01 0.93 -13.05
CA CYS A 464 24.17 2.14 -13.87
C CYS A 464 23.84 3.44 -13.10
N LEU A 465 23.22 3.35 -11.91
CA LEU A 465 22.85 4.46 -11.06
C LEU A 465 23.84 4.60 -9.89
N VAL A 466 23.89 5.80 -9.33
CA VAL A 466 24.65 6.18 -8.14
C VAL A 466 23.65 6.50 -7.04
N ALA A 467 23.81 5.90 -5.87
CA ALA A 467 22.86 6.06 -4.78
C ALA A 467 22.73 7.52 -4.34
N ASN A 468 21.48 7.95 -4.11
CA ASN A 468 21.05 9.31 -3.77
C ASN A 468 21.27 10.39 -4.84
N GLU A 469 21.79 10.05 -6.02
CA GLU A 469 21.87 10.98 -7.15
C GLU A 469 20.53 11.10 -7.88
N TRP A 470 20.33 12.23 -8.54
CA TRP A 470 19.11 12.53 -9.31
C TRP A 470 19.31 12.26 -10.80
N TYR A 471 18.27 11.74 -11.44
CA TYR A 471 18.25 11.35 -12.84
C TYR A 471 17.05 11.95 -13.57
N GLU A 472 17.26 12.38 -14.81
CA GLU A 472 16.22 12.74 -15.76
C GLU A 472 15.89 11.52 -16.63
N ILE A 473 14.60 11.33 -16.94
CA ILE A 473 14.13 10.35 -17.91
C ILE A 473 13.29 11.04 -18.97
N ARG A 474 13.53 10.67 -20.23
CA ARG A 474 12.77 11.14 -21.40
C ARG A 474 12.36 9.97 -22.25
N ALA A 475 11.23 10.09 -22.94
CA ALA A 475 10.84 9.17 -23.99
C ALA A 475 9.84 9.82 -24.94
N ASP A 476 9.80 9.34 -26.18
CA ASP A 476 8.72 9.64 -27.11
C ASP A 476 7.55 8.67 -26.88
N VAL A 477 6.32 9.18 -26.83
CA VAL A 477 5.11 8.37 -26.67
C VAL A 477 4.05 8.73 -27.70
N LEU A 478 3.33 7.71 -28.16
CA LEU A 478 2.20 7.82 -29.06
C LEU A 478 1.03 7.03 -28.47
N ALA A 479 -0.10 7.70 -28.29
CA ALA A 479 -1.34 7.11 -27.78
C ALA A 479 -2.40 7.06 -28.88
N GLN A 480 -2.93 5.87 -29.18
CA GLN A 480 -3.92 5.67 -30.24
C GLN A 480 -5.18 4.99 -29.69
N ASN A 481 -6.34 5.26 -30.26
CA ASN A 481 -7.55 4.50 -29.93
C ASN A 481 -7.35 3.03 -30.35
N ALA A 482 -7.64 2.10 -29.43
CA ALA A 482 -7.33 0.68 -29.61
C ALA A 482 -7.90 0.12 -30.94
N GLY A 483 -7.03 -0.53 -31.70
CA GLY A 483 -7.39 -1.11 -33.00
C GLY A 483 -7.53 -0.10 -34.15
N THR A 484 -7.09 1.15 -33.95
CA THR A 484 -7.11 2.21 -34.98
C THR A 484 -5.78 2.96 -35.03
N GLU A 485 -5.62 3.83 -36.03
CA GLU A 485 -4.50 4.78 -36.11
C GLU A 485 -4.86 6.17 -35.55
N GLU A 486 -6.10 6.35 -35.08
CA GLU A 486 -6.59 7.63 -34.56
C GLU A 486 -5.90 7.99 -33.24
N ILE A 487 -5.37 9.20 -33.16
CA ILE A 487 -4.68 9.70 -31.95
C ILE A 487 -5.70 9.85 -30.81
N ASN A 488 -5.37 9.27 -29.66
CA ASN A 488 -6.19 9.42 -28.46
C ASN A 488 -5.94 10.79 -27.82
N ASN A 489 -7.01 11.55 -27.62
CA ASN A 489 -6.97 12.85 -26.96
C ASN A 489 -6.99 12.68 -25.42
N CYS A 490 -5.82 12.41 -24.86
CA CYS A 490 -5.61 12.36 -23.42
C CYS A 490 -5.14 13.72 -22.88
N SER A 491 -5.16 13.89 -21.56
CA SER A 491 -4.77 15.09 -20.85
C SER A 491 -3.37 14.92 -20.26
N ALA A 492 -2.38 15.62 -20.84
CA ALA A 492 -1.00 15.62 -20.34
C ALA A 492 -0.90 16.34 -18.97
N ASP A 493 -1.69 17.40 -18.80
CA ASP A 493 -1.68 18.24 -17.59
C ASP A 493 -2.64 17.74 -16.49
N ASP A 494 -3.20 16.52 -16.64
CA ASP A 494 -3.97 15.86 -15.56
C ASP A 494 -2.99 15.17 -14.61
N PRO A 495 -2.85 15.60 -13.35
CA PRO A 495 -1.96 14.95 -12.39
C PRO A 495 -2.57 13.66 -11.79
N TRP A 496 -3.85 13.37 -12.04
CA TRP A 496 -4.57 12.27 -11.42
C TRP A 496 -4.79 11.09 -12.37
N GLN A 497 -4.98 9.88 -11.84
CA GLN A 497 -5.36 8.75 -12.67
C GLN A 497 -6.85 8.83 -13.01
N SER A 498 -7.14 9.07 -14.29
CA SER A 498 -8.49 9.26 -14.83
C SER A 498 -8.65 8.51 -16.16
N VAL A 499 -9.87 8.48 -16.70
CA VAL A 499 -10.12 7.92 -18.03
C VAL A 499 -9.44 8.70 -19.17
N ARG A 500 -9.01 9.94 -18.90
CA ARG A 500 -8.30 10.80 -19.85
C ARG A 500 -6.81 10.89 -19.57
N SER A 501 -6.24 10.11 -18.64
CA SER A 501 -4.81 10.19 -18.38
C SER A 501 -3.99 9.80 -19.61
N CYS A 502 -2.97 10.59 -19.92
CA CYS A 502 -1.98 10.20 -20.91
C CYS A 502 -1.08 9.06 -20.40
N PRO A 503 -0.43 8.34 -21.33
CA PRO A 503 0.64 7.42 -20.97
C PRO A 503 1.71 8.09 -20.09
N ALA A 504 2.32 7.35 -19.20
CA ALA A 504 3.35 7.88 -18.31
C ALA A 504 4.28 6.75 -17.84
N ILE A 505 5.52 7.10 -17.49
CA ILE A 505 6.50 6.16 -16.96
C ILE A 505 6.45 6.17 -15.43
N SER A 506 6.18 5.00 -14.87
CA SER A 506 6.37 4.71 -13.47
C SER A 506 7.60 3.82 -13.28
N ILE A 507 8.41 4.09 -12.27
CA ILE A 507 9.47 3.17 -11.86
C ILE A 507 8.92 2.20 -10.84
N ARG A 508 9.31 0.93 -10.97
CA ARG A 508 9.01 -0.13 -10.02
C ARG A 508 10.30 -0.79 -9.55
N ALA A 509 10.53 -0.73 -8.25
CA ALA A 509 11.67 -1.32 -7.57
C ALA A 509 11.16 -2.18 -6.41
N GLY A 510 10.91 -3.48 -6.66
CA GLY A 510 10.22 -4.33 -5.69
C GLY A 510 8.76 -3.87 -5.47
N SER A 511 8.42 -3.48 -4.24
CA SER A 511 7.12 -2.90 -3.87
C SER A 511 7.06 -1.38 -4.06
N TYR A 512 8.21 -0.72 -4.20
CA TYR A 512 8.26 0.69 -4.54
C TYR A 512 7.72 0.85 -5.97
N TYR A 513 6.65 1.63 -6.11
CA TYR A 513 6.03 1.96 -7.38
C TYR A 513 5.70 3.45 -7.37
N LYS A 514 6.36 4.23 -8.23
CA LYS A 514 6.18 5.68 -8.26
C LYS A 514 6.07 6.16 -9.70
N LEU A 515 5.09 7.02 -9.99
CA LEU A 515 5.06 7.79 -11.23
C LEU A 515 6.26 8.75 -11.22
N ILE A 516 7.16 8.62 -12.19
CA ILE A 516 8.38 9.44 -12.26
C ILE A 516 8.38 10.38 -13.46
N ALA A 517 7.64 10.06 -14.52
CA ALA A 517 7.61 10.85 -15.74
C ALA A 517 6.20 10.85 -16.38
N PRO A 518 5.40 11.91 -16.19
CA PRO A 518 4.18 12.11 -16.97
C PRO A 518 4.46 12.50 -18.43
N THR A 519 3.48 12.33 -19.31
CA THR A 519 3.47 13.04 -20.60
C THR A 519 3.39 14.54 -20.33
N VAL A 520 4.18 15.34 -21.04
CA VAL A 520 4.17 16.80 -20.93
C VAL A 520 3.44 17.44 -22.11
N GLY A 521 2.71 18.52 -21.84
CA GLY A 521 2.01 19.31 -22.86
C GLY A 521 2.94 20.37 -23.50
N PRO A 522 2.54 21.05 -24.58
CA PRO A 522 1.25 20.93 -25.26
C PRO A 522 1.08 19.58 -25.94
N TYR A 523 -0.07 18.93 -25.71
CA TYR A 523 -0.32 17.60 -26.25
C TYR A 523 -0.68 17.68 -27.75
N ASN A 524 0.12 17.01 -28.58
CA ASN A 524 -0.04 16.98 -30.02
C ASN A 524 -1.10 15.94 -30.44
N ASN A 525 -2.31 16.42 -30.66
CA ASN A 525 -3.43 15.65 -31.20
C ASN A 525 -3.47 15.59 -32.74
N GLY A 526 -2.50 16.21 -33.45
CA GLY A 526 -2.47 16.31 -34.90
C GLY A 526 -1.30 15.57 -35.57
N GLY A 527 -1.45 15.23 -36.86
CA GLY A 527 -0.38 14.65 -37.68
C GLY A 527 0.06 13.26 -37.21
N VAL A 528 1.36 13.08 -36.93
CA VAL A 528 1.97 11.80 -36.51
C VAL A 528 1.73 11.48 -35.02
N GLY A 529 1.21 12.44 -34.23
CA GLY A 529 0.70 12.21 -32.86
C GLY A 529 1.71 11.89 -31.75
N TRP A 530 3.01 12.03 -31.99
CA TRP A 530 4.05 11.79 -30.96
C TRP A 530 4.14 12.95 -29.96
N ASN A 531 4.31 12.59 -28.69
CA ASN A 531 4.41 13.47 -27.52
C ASN A 531 5.62 13.09 -26.66
N GLU A 532 6.11 14.00 -25.81
CA GLU A 532 7.23 13.73 -24.90
C GLU A 532 6.70 13.27 -23.53
N ILE A 533 7.32 12.23 -22.98
CA ILE A 533 7.29 11.91 -21.56
C ILE A 533 8.58 12.46 -20.95
N TYR A 534 8.46 13.25 -19.89
CA TYR A 534 9.60 13.79 -19.15
C TYR A 534 9.40 13.65 -17.66
N GLY A 535 10.47 13.31 -16.96
CA GLY A 535 10.45 13.11 -15.53
C GLY A 535 11.80 13.13 -14.88
N VAL A 536 11.77 13.12 -13.57
CA VAL A 536 12.95 13.09 -12.70
C VAL A 536 12.73 12.09 -11.58
N PHE A 537 13.79 11.39 -11.20
CA PHE A 537 13.75 10.52 -10.04
C PHE A 537 15.11 10.52 -9.34
N GLN A 538 15.08 10.42 -8.01
CA GLN A 538 16.29 10.15 -7.24
C GLN A 538 16.51 8.64 -7.21
N ALA A 539 17.76 8.20 -7.36
CA ALA A 539 18.16 6.83 -7.12
C ALA A 539 18.20 6.57 -5.60
N THR A 540 17.02 6.53 -4.98
CA THR A 540 16.85 6.35 -3.54
C THR A 540 17.32 4.96 -3.10
N SER A 541 17.46 4.76 -1.79
CA SER A 541 17.71 3.44 -1.22
C SER A 541 16.73 2.38 -1.75
N GLU A 542 15.45 2.70 -1.89
CA GLU A 542 14.42 1.78 -2.38
C GLU A 542 14.67 1.33 -3.83
N ILE A 543 15.20 2.22 -4.68
CA ILE A 543 15.62 1.89 -6.05
C ILE A 543 16.92 1.10 -6.02
N MET A 544 17.94 1.58 -5.30
CA MET A 544 19.29 1.01 -5.27
C MET A 544 19.38 -0.33 -4.55
N GLU A 545 18.43 -0.66 -3.67
CA GLU A 545 18.31 -1.96 -3.00
C GLU A 545 17.84 -3.08 -3.94
N GLN A 546 17.27 -2.73 -5.10
CA GLN A 546 16.93 -3.71 -6.13
C GLN A 546 18.11 -3.88 -7.10
N SER A 547 18.40 -5.11 -7.50
CA SER A 547 19.36 -5.35 -8.60
C SER A 547 18.77 -5.00 -9.97
N THR A 548 17.44 -5.00 -10.09
CA THR A 548 16.73 -4.76 -11.34
C THR A 548 15.47 -3.98 -11.04
N VAL A 549 15.29 -2.89 -11.76
CA VAL A 549 14.12 -2.00 -11.66
C VAL A 549 13.39 -1.96 -12.99
N TYR A 550 12.09 -1.70 -12.95
CA TYR A 550 11.23 -1.70 -14.13
C TYR A 550 10.69 -0.31 -14.41
N LEU A 551 10.73 0.11 -15.66
CA LEU A 551 9.97 1.23 -16.19
C LEU A 551 8.67 0.69 -16.77
N HIS A 552 7.55 1.07 -16.18
CA HIS A 552 6.21 0.76 -16.66
C HIS A 552 5.65 1.97 -17.40
N VAL A 553 5.34 1.80 -18.68
CA VAL A 553 4.69 2.83 -19.50
C VAL A 553 3.20 2.52 -19.54
N ALA A 554 2.41 3.17 -18.69
CA ALA A 554 1.00 2.83 -18.50
C ALA A 554 0.17 4.09 -18.23
N ARG A 555 -0.93 3.99 -17.46
CA ARG A 555 -1.83 5.08 -17.02
C ARG A 555 -2.95 5.44 -17.99
N ALA A 556 -2.75 5.33 -19.32
CA ALA A 556 -3.84 5.52 -20.28
C ALA A 556 -4.89 4.42 -20.18
N ALA A 557 -6.17 4.75 -20.44
CA ALA A 557 -7.30 3.81 -20.37
C ALA A 557 -7.05 2.53 -21.18
N PRO A 558 -7.64 1.37 -20.82
CA PRO A 558 -7.41 0.11 -21.55
C PRO A 558 -7.79 0.17 -23.04
N SER A 559 -8.66 1.11 -23.44
CA SER A 559 -9.06 1.36 -24.83
C SER A 559 -8.05 2.18 -25.65
N VAL A 560 -6.83 2.40 -25.13
CA VAL A 560 -5.80 3.22 -25.76
C VAL A 560 -4.54 2.38 -25.96
N ASP A 561 -4.09 2.16 -27.17
CA ASP A 561 -2.80 1.53 -27.42
C ASP A 561 -1.67 2.51 -27.06
N ILE A 562 -0.60 2.00 -26.44
CA ILE A 562 0.54 2.82 -25.99
C ILE A 562 1.77 2.40 -26.78
N THR A 563 2.35 3.32 -27.54
CA THR A 563 3.64 3.10 -28.21
C THR A 563 4.70 3.99 -27.58
N ILE A 564 5.84 3.41 -27.18
CA ILE A 564 6.97 4.15 -26.64
C ILE A 564 8.23 3.95 -27.51
N GLY A 565 8.98 5.02 -27.71
CA GLY A 565 10.27 5.00 -28.41
C GLY A 565 11.26 5.98 -27.76
N ASP A 566 12.53 5.88 -28.17
CA ASP A 566 13.57 6.85 -27.83
C ASP A 566 13.70 7.16 -26.32
N ALA A 567 13.50 6.14 -25.47
CA ALA A 567 13.60 6.29 -24.02
C ALA A 567 15.07 6.40 -23.56
N VAL A 568 15.38 7.41 -22.75
CA VAL A 568 16.72 7.69 -22.25
C VAL A 568 16.70 8.12 -20.79
N ILE A 569 17.66 7.63 -20.00
CA ILE A 569 17.94 8.11 -18.63
C ILE A 569 19.29 8.84 -18.66
N THR A 570 19.37 10.03 -18.05
CA THR A 570 20.61 10.81 -17.88
C THR A 570 20.71 11.35 -16.46
N ALA A 571 21.89 11.75 -16.00
CA ALA A 571 22.02 12.47 -14.74
C ALA A 571 21.21 13.79 -14.78
N ALA A 572 20.53 14.14 -13.70
CA ALA A 572 19.68 15.33 -13.64
C ALA A 572 20.53 16.60 -13.48
N SER A 573 20.12 17.66 -14.18
CA SER A 573 20.74 18.97 -14.00
C SER A 573 20.50 19.55 -12.60
N PRO A 574 21.34 20.49 -12.10
CA PRO A 574 21.08 21.17 -10.82
C PRO A 574 19.73 21.90 -10.76
N THR A 575 19.16 22.26 -11.91
CA THR A 575 17.89 22.98 -12.05
C THR A 575 16.72 22.06 -12.42
N ALA A 576 16.93 20.74 -12.45
CA ALA A 576 15.88 19.77 -12.75
C ALA A 576 14.85 19.73 -11.61
N ALA A 577 13.60 19.48 -11.97
CA ALA A 577 12.52 19.28 -11.00
C ALA A 577 12.84 18.20 -9.96
N GLY A 578 12.30 18.31 -8.75
CA GLY A 578 12.54 17.34 -7.65
C GLY A 578 13.90 17.46 -6.95
N LYS A 579 14.92 18.05 -7.59
CA LYS A 579 16.17 18.40 -6.92
C LYS A 579 15.99 19.70 -6.14
N THR A 580 15.59 19.57 -4.88
CA THR A 580 15.33 20.73 -4.02
C THR A 580 16.64 21.32 -3.49
N ASP A 581 16.97 22.54 -3.92
CA ASP A 581 18.02 23.36 -3.32
C ASP A 581 17.38 24.56 -2.61
N CYS A 582 17.24 24.48 -1.29
CA CYS A 582 16.66 25.55 -0.49
C CYS A 582 17.52 26.83 -0.46
N SER A 583 18.75 26.77 -0.96
CA SER A 583 19.62 27.93 -1.16
C SER A 583 19.50 28.54 -2.56
N ALA A 584 18.75 27.90 -3.46
CA ALA A 584 18.49 28.43 -4.80
C ALA A 584 17.71 29.76 -4.73
N SER A 585 18.02 30.64 -5.67
CA SER A 585 17.30 31.90 -5.82
C SER A 585 15.86 31.73 -6.33
N ASN A 586 15.48 30.53 -6.80
CA ASN A 586 14.14 30.23 -7.28
C ASN A 586 13.79 28.74 -7.08
N LEU A 587 12.69 28.45 -6.37
CA LEU A 587 12.16 27.10 -6.18
C LEU A 587 11.12 26.68 -7.23
N ILE A 588 10.71 27.59 -8.12
CA ILE A 588 9.77 27.27 -9.20
C ILE A 588 10.52 26.63 -10.36
N PHE A 589 10.08 25.44 -10.75
CA PHE A 589 10.62 24.72 -11.90
C PHE A 589 9.91 25.16 -13.17
N ASN A 590 10.69 25.37 -14.25
CA ASN A 590 10.16 25.78 -15.56
C ASN A 590 9.24 27.01 -15.45
N GLY A 591 9.56 27.99 -14.60
CA GLY A 591 8.67 29.14 -14.33
C GLY A 591 8.49 30.11 -15.50
N GLY A 592 9.35 30.03 -16.52
CA GLY A 592 9.32 30.92 -17.69
C GLY A 592 9.01 30.24 -19.03
N ALA A 593 8.50 29.00 -19.04
CA ALA A 593 8.09 28.30 -20.26
C ALA A 593 9.15 28.08 -21.37
N GLU A 594 10.41 28.50 -21.17
CA GLU A 594 11.47 28.44 -22.19
C GLU A 594 11.84 27.02 -22.64
N THR A 595 11.46 26.01 -21.85
CA THR A 595 11.59 24.60 -22.23
C THR A 595 10.63 24.18 -23.34
N ARG A 596 9.61 25.02 -23.63
CA ARG A 596 8.56 24.83 -24.63
C ARG A 596 7.63 23.65 -24.36
N ASP A 597 7.47 23.30 -23.09
CA ASP A 597 6.49 22.33 -22.61
C ASP A 597 6.01 22.67 -21.20
N SER A 598 5.00 21.96 -20.73
CA SER A 598 4.35 22.14 -19.44
C SER A 598 5.05 21.40 -18.29
N ARG A 599 6.27 20.85 -18.46
CA ARG A 599 6.92 20.05 -17.42
C ARG A 599 6.90 20.78 -16.07
N SER A 600 6.59 20.03 -15.01
CA SER A 600 6.41 20.52 -13.63
C SER A 600 5.16 21.36 -13.36
N TRP A 601 4.35 21.65 -14.38
CA TRP A 601 3.06 22.30 -14.26
C TRP A 601 1.94 21.34 -14.64
N ASN A 602 0.84 21.40 -13.92
CA ASN A 602 -0.37 20.62 -14.16
C ASN A 602 -1.59 21.54 -14.06
N ILE A 603 -2.79 21.02 -14.28
CA ILE A 603 -4.04 21.72 -13.98
C ILE A 603 -4.78 21.03 -12.84
N ARG A 604 -5.12 21.82 -11.81
CA ARG A 604 -6.07 21.43 -10.77
C ARG A 604 -7.48 21.77 -11.28
N GLY A 605 -8.44 20.86 -11.19
CA GLY A 605 -9.83 21.14 -11.58
C GLY A 605 -10.71 19.90 -11.64
N ASN A 606 -11.93 20.05 -12.18
CA ASN A 606 -12.83 18.92 -12.42
C ASN A 606 -12.34 18.09 -13.61
N LEU A 607 -12.15 16.78 -13.39
CA LEU A 607 -11.62 15.81 -14.35
C LEU A 607 -12.35 15.79 -15.70
N ASP A 608 -13.62 16.19 -15.79
CA ASP A 608 -14.38 16.23 -17.05
C ASP A 608 -14.09 17.47 -17.91
N ASN A 609 -13.47 18.52 -17.33
CA ASN A 609 -13.24 19.82 -17.98
C ASN A 609 -11.96 20.51 -17.45
N LEU A 610 -10.79 19.85 -17.50
CA LEU A 610 -9.54 20.38 -16.96
C LEU A 610 -8.91 21.51 -17.80
N GLY A 611 -9.11 21.53 -19.13
CA GLY A 611 -8.31 22.39 -20.03
C GLY A 611 -6.91 21.81 -20.26
N TYR A 612 -5.99 22.61 -20.81
CA TYR A 612 -4.60 22.23 -21.10
C TYR A 612 -3.66 23.45 -21.02
N ILE A 613 -2.36 23.21 -20.86
CA ILE A 613 -1.33 24.24 -20.83
C ILE A 613 -0.72 24.39 -22.22
N ASP A 614 -0.94 25.55 -22.83
CA ASP A 614 -0.30 25.98 -24.07
C ASP A 614 0.98 26.78 -23.80
N ILE A 615 1.85 26.77 -24.81
CA ILE A 615 3.04 27.61 -24.88
C ILE A 615 2.80 28.67 -25.96
N VAL A 616 2.90 29.94 -25.59
CA VAL A 616 2.63 31.09 -26.47
C VAL A 616 3.86 31.95 -26.66
N GLU A 617 3.90 32.71 -27.77
CA GLU A 617 4.94 33.68 -28.09
C GLU A 617 4.32 35.07 -28.30
N PRO A 618 4.99 36.18 -27.92
CA PRO A 618 6.28 36.22 -27.21
C PRO A 618 6.12 36.12 -25.69
N GLY A 619 7.18 35.69 -25.01
CA GLY A 619 7.35 35.77 -23.56
C GLY A 619 7.72 37.17 -23.05
N TYR A 620 7.81 37.33 -21.73
CA TYR A 620 8.32 38.49 -21.01
C TYR A 620 9.84 38.41 -20.86
N GLU A 621 10.56 39.25 -21.60
CA GLU A 621 12.04 39.22 -21.65
C GLU A 621 12.64 37.88 -22.12
N GLY A 622 11.78 36.96 -22.55
CA GLY A 622 12.08 35.65 -23.11
C GLY A 622 11.32 35.43 -24.42
N SER A 623 11.29 34.17 -24.87
CA SER A 623 10.62 33.79 -26.11
C SER A 623 9.23 33.22 -25.85
N TYR A 624 9.00 32.59 -24.70
CA TYR A 624 7.82 31.78 -24.44
C TYR A 624 7.09 32.17 -23.15
N ALA A 625 5.80 31.88 -23.09
CA ALA A 625 5.00 31.99 -21.86
C ALA A 625 3.96 30.87 -21.80
N PHE A 626 3.46 30.61 -20.59
CA PHE A 626 2.35 29.67 -20.40
C PHE A 626 1.00 30.33 -20.64
N LYS A 627 0.07 29.54 -21.16
CA LYS A 627 -1.35 29.88 -21.23
C LYS A 627 -2.16 28.69 -20.76
N HIS A 628 -3.13 28.91 -19.87
CA HIS A 628 -4.15 27.89 -19.58
C HIS A 628 -5.30 28.03 -20.57
N SER A 629 -5.41 27.07 -21.48
CA SER A 629 -6.41 26.98 -22.55
C SER A 629 -7.48 25.93 -22.26
N GLY A 630 -8.59 26.02 -22.99
CA GLY A 630 -9.71 25.07 -22.86
C GLY A 630 -10.68 25.44 -21.73
N TYR A 631 -11.20 24.43 -21.04
CA TYR A 631 -12.32 24.62 -20.11
C TYR A 631 -11.86 25.12 -18.73
N ARG A 632 -12.13 26.39 -18.42
CA ARG A 632 -12.09 26.95 -17.05
C ARG A 632 -13.52 27.16 -16.55
N THR A 633 -14.06 26.18 -15.83
CA THR A 633 -15.47 26.19 -15.40
C THR A 633 -15.69 26.87 -14.04
N VAL A 634 -14.65 26.98 -13.22
CA VAL A 634 -14.64 27.69 -11.93
C VAL A 634 -13.28 28.36 -11.72
N THR A 635 -13.22 29.35 -10.83
CA THR A 635 -11.98 30.07 -10.47
C THR A 635 -10.87 29.17 -9.93
N LYS A 636 -11.25 28.03 -9.35
CA LYS A 636 -10.33 27.02 -8.81
C LYS A 636 -9.73 26.08 -9.87
N THR A 637 -10.22 26.11 -11.11
CA THR A 637 -9.66 25.30 -12.21
C THR A 637 -8.47 26.06 -12.82
N SER A 638 -7.24 25.72 -12.47
CA SER A 638 -6.07 26.51 -12.86
C SER A 638 -4.75 25.74 -12.78
N MET A 639 -3.68 26.37 -13.30
CA MET A 639 -2.31 25.84 -13.26
C MET A 639 -1.83 25.64 -11.82
N VAL A 640 -1.15 24.52 -11.59
CA VAL A 640 -0.56 24.14 -10.30
C VAL A 640 0.84 23.55 -10.48
N GLN A 641 1.73 23.84 -9.55
CA GLN A 641 3.02 23.15 -9.39
C GLN A 641 3.15 22.60 -7.96
N PHE A 642 3.67 21.38 -7.84
CA PHE A 642 3.97 20.74 -6.56
C PHE A 642 5.40 21.03 -6.16
N LEU A 643 5.60 21.53 -4.95
CA LEU A 643 6.91 21.77 -4.34
C LEU A 643 7.06 20.87 -3.12
N ASP A 644 8.27 20.37 -2.91
CA ASP A 644 8.62 19.62 -1.70
C ASP A 644 8.72 20.54 -0.48
N MET A 645 8.28 20.06 0.68
CA MET A 645 8.20 20.87 1.91
C MET A 645 9.53 21.08 2.63
N SER A 646 10.64 20.48 2.18
CA SER A 646 11.95 20.53 2.89
C SER A 646 12.51 21.94 3.07
N CYS A 647 12.12 22.91 2.24
CA CYS A 647 12.52 24.31 2.41
C CYS A 647 11.57 25.14 3.29
N PHE A 648 10.34 24.68 3.49
CA PHE A 648 9.25 25.48 4.05
C PHE A 648 9.02 25.15 5.53
N THR A 649 9.85 25.72 6.41
CA THR A 649 9.67 25.56 7.86
C THR A 649 8.57 26.49 8.39
N SER A 650 7.87 26.09 9.45
CA SER A 650 6.89 26.97 10.09
C SER A 650 7.49 28.34 10.44
N GLY A 651 6.76 29.40 10.13
CA GLY A 651 7.17 30.79 10.31
C GLY A 651 8.15 31.32 9.27
N SER A 652 8.64 30.51 8.33
CA SER A 652 9.45 31.02 7.22
C SER A 652 8.60 31.88 6.28
N SER A 653 9.18 32.95 5.75
CA SER A 653 8.51 33.87 4.82
C SER A 653 9.10 33.76 3.42
N TRP A 654 8.22 33.79 2.43
CA TRP A 654 8.55 33.52 1.04
C TRP A 654 7.88 34.54 0.14
N ARG A 655 8.59 34.92 -0.93
CA ARG A 655 8.16 35.86 -1.94
C ARG A 655 7.97 35.13 -3.27
N ILE A 656 6.77 35.27 -3.83
CA ILE A 656 6.43 34.84 -5.19
C ILE A 656 6.42 36.05 -6.12
N THR A 657 6.99 35.91 -7.30
CA THR A 657 6.94 36.89 -8.39
C THR A 657 6.53 36.23 -9.69
N ALA A 658 5.88 36.98 -10.58
CA ALA A 658 5.55 36.52 -11.93
C ALA A 658 5.28 37.72 -12.86
N ASN A 659 5.17 37.43 -14.15
CA ASN A 659 4.73 38.38 -15.17
C ASN A 659 3.50 37.83 -15.88
N PHE A 660 2.52 38.68 -16.16
CA PHE A 660 1.29 38.25 -16.82
C PHE A 660 0.72 39.24 -17.84
N ILE A 661 -0.04 38.70 -18.80
CA ILE A 661 -1.00 39.44 -19.63
C ILE A 661 -2.37 38.83 -19.37
N PHE A 662 -3.43 39.65 -19.31
CA PHE A 662 -4.77 39.21 -18.96
C PHE A 662 -5.77 39.49 -20.08
N PHE A 663 -6.66 38.53 -20.33
CA PHE A 663 -7.60 38.55 -21.44
C PHE A 663 -8.99 38.12 -20.99
N GLN A 664 -9.99 38.65 -21.69
CA GLN A 664 -11.33 38.10 -21.71
C GLN A 664 -11.51 37.26 -22.98
N ALA A 665 -11.99 36.03 -22.83
CA ALA A 665 -12.30 35.15 -23.93
C ALA A 665 -13.80 35.22 -24.27
N ASP A 666 -14.14 35.33 -25.54
CA ASP A 666 -15.53 35.21 -26.00
C ASP A 666 -15.97 33.74 -26.14
N GLU A 667 -17.25 33.50 -26.46
CA GLU A 667 -17.79 32.15 -26.67
C GLU A 667 -17.12 31.38 -27.82
N SER A 668 -16.42 32.10 -28.72
CA SER A 668 -15.67 31.52 -29.84
C SER A 668 -14.19 31.28 -29.51
N GLY A 669 -13.74 31.64 -28.29
CA GLY A 669 -12.36 31.51 -27.84
C GLY A 669 -11.43 32.65 -28.29
N ASN A 670 -11.95 33.73 -28.85
CA ASN A 670 -11.13 34.90 -29.19
C ASN A 670 -10.79 35.68 -27.93
N GLU A 671 -9.52 36.02 -27.76
CA GLU A 671 -9.00 36.69 -26.57
C GLU A 671 -8.83 38.19 -26.83
N THR A 672 -9.50 39.00 -26.03
CA THR A 672 -9.32 40.47 -26.02
C THR A 672 -8.62 40.88 -24.74
N PRO A 673 -7.49 41.62 -24.80
CA PRO A 673 -6.84 42.11 -23.59
C PRO A 673 -7.76 43.04 -22.79
N VAL A 674 -7.84 42.83 -21.48
CA VAL A 674 -8.67 43.63 -20.58
C VAL A 674 -7.91 44.00 -19.30
N SER A 675 -8.42 44.98 -18.57
CA SER A 675 -7.91 45.30 -17.23
C SER A 675 -8.45 44.30 -16.20
N CYS A 676 -7.74 44.19 -15.08
CA CYS A 676 -8.13 43.38 -13.92
C CYS A 676 -7.77 44.11 -12.62
N GLU A 677 -8.24 43.58 -11.50
CA GLU A 677 -8.02 44.12 -10.17
C GLU A 677 -6.94 43.33 -9.42
N LYS A 678 -6.00 44.05 -8.81
CA LYS A 678 -4.85 43.47 -8.11
C LYS A 678 -5.15 43.07 -6.67
N ASP A 679 -6.20 43.67 -6.10
CA ASP A 679 -6.63 43.55 -4.70
C ASP A 679 -8.00 42.86 -4.59
N SER A 680 -8.03 41.74 -3.89
CA SER A 680 -9.22 40.91 -3.67
C SER A 680 -10.28 41.52 -2.77
N SER A 681 -9.98 42.60 -2.05
CA SER A 681 -10.95 43.33 -1.21
C SER A 681 -12.01 44.10 -2.02
N GLN A 682 -11.78 44.31 -3.32
CA GLN A 682 -12.73 44.99 -4.19
C GLN A 682 -13.86 44.06 -4.65
N THR A 683 -14.97 44.09 -3.92
CA THR A 683 -16.15 43.28 -4.21
C THR A 683 -16.74 43.63 -5.59
N GLN A 684 -16.91 42.62 -6.46
CA GLN A 684 -17.45 42.67 -7.84
C GLN A 684 -16.44 42.94 -8.97
N SER A 685 -15.15 43.04 -8.68
CA SER A 685 -14.11 43.23 -9.70
C SER A 685 -13.55 41.90 -10.24
N VAL A 686 -13.11 41.90 -11.50
CA VAL A 686 -12.42 40.76 -12.12
C VAL A 686 -10.98 40.76 -11.64
N LEU A 687 -10.56 39.73 -10.89
CA LEU A 687 -9.21 39.67 -10.34
C LEU A 687 -8.17 39.33 -11.41
N CYS A 688 -6.99 39.92 -11.26
CA CYS A 688 -5.80 39.52 -12.01
C CYS A 688 -5.38 38.09 -11.63
N PRO A 689 -4.59 37.40 -12.48
CA PRO A 689 -3.93 36.18 -12.05
C PRO A 689 -3.01 36.50 -10.86
N GLY A 690 -3.25 35.80 -9.75
CA GLY A 690 -2.42 35.82 -8.56
C GLY A 690 -2.07 34.41 -8.14
N PHE A 691 -1.65 34.24 -6.89
CA PHE A 691 -1.22 32.94 -6.38
C PHE A 691 -1.88 32.61 -5.04
N GLU A 692 -2.05 31.32 -4.82
CA GLU A 692 -2.50 30.70 -3.57
C GLU A 692 -1.55 29.55 -3.24
N PHE A 693 -1.24 29.40 -1.96
CA PHE A 693 -0.44 28.29 -1.44
C PHE A 693 -1.28 27.45 -0.49
N LEU A 694 -1.23 26.14 -0.65
CA LEU A 694 -1.89 25.19 0.25
C LEU A 694 -1.05 23.91 0.36
N GLY A 695 -0.99 23.32 1.55
CA GLY A 695 -0.26 22.08 1.76
C GLY A 695 -1.12 20.85 1.45
N ASP A 696 -0.57 19.87 0.73
CA ASP A 696 -1.23 18.64 0.24
C ASP A 696 -2.63 18.81 -0.38
N GLY A 697 -2.91 19.98 -0.96
CA GLY A 697 -4.23 20.26 -1.52
C GLY A 697 -5.33 20.48 -0.47
N ASP A 698 -4.98 20.59 0.82
CA ASP A 698 -5.89 20.83 1.94
C ASP A 698 -6.26 22.32 2.01
N GLU A 699 -7.49 22.65 1.62
CA GLU A 699 -7.98 24.03 1.63
C GLU A 699 -7.96 24.69 3.03
N ALA A 700 -7.92 23.90 4.12
CA ALA A 700 -7.77 24.45 5.46
C ALA A 700 -6.40 25.07 5.72
N THR A 701 -5.39 24.70 4.92
CA THR A 701 -4.03 25.26 4.99
C THR A 701 -3.80 26.40 4.00
N SER A 702 -4.83 26.77 3.24
CA SER A 702 -4.73 27.77 2.18
C SER A 702 -4.34 29.15 2.72
N THR A 703 -3.47 29.85 1.99
CA THR A 703 -3.24 31.29 2.20
C THR A 703 -4.40 32.15 1.75
N GLY A 704 -5.34 31.59 0.99
CA GLY A 704 -6.22 32.35 0.11
C GLY A 704 -5.44 33.00 -1.04
N TYR A 705 -6.16 33.80 -1.83
CA TYR A 705 -5.57 34.62 -2.88
C TYR A 705 -4.63 35.66 -2.26
N LEU A 706 -3.38 35.69 -2.74
CA LEU A 706 -2.40 36.69 -2.35
C LEU A 706 -2.49 37.92 -3.25
N ASP A 707 -2.82 39.07 -2.66
CA ASP A 707 -2.91 40.34 -3.38
C ASP A 707 -1.55 40.78 -3.95
N ASN A 708 -1.59 41.42 -5.12
CA ASN A 708 -0.38 41.85 -5.82
C ASN A 708 0.14 43.19 -5.24
N PHE A 709 1.35 43.17 -4.68
CA PHE A 709 2.02 44.33 -4.10
C PHE A 709 2.60 45.31 -5.13
N ASP A 710 2.65 44.96 -6.41
CA ASP A 710 3.03 45.91 -7.45
C ASP A 710 1.98 47.03 -7.59
N THR A 711 2.37 48.26 -7.27
CA THR A 711 1.50 49.44 -7.31
C THR A 711 1.37 50.07 -8.70
N GLY A 712 2.08 49.54 -9.70
CA GLY A 712 1.94 49.98 -11.10
C GLY A 712 0.51 49.82 -11.63
N ALA A 713 0.08 50.73 -12.50
CA ALA A 713 -1.21 50.59 -13.19
C ALA A 713 -1.18 49.39 -14.15
N ILE A 714 -2.32 48.72 -14.33
CA ILE A 714 -2.43 47.61 -15.30
C ILE A 714 -2.20 48.14 -16.71
N ASN A 715 -1.20 47.58 -17.39
CA ASN A 715 -0.91 47.78 -18.79
C ASN A 715 -1.74 46.78 -19.62
N VAL A 716 -2.92 47.22 -20.08
CA VAL A 716 -3.83 46.37 -20.87
C VAL A 716 -3.17 45.98 -22.19
N GLY A 717 -3.06 44.66 -22.44
CA GLY A 717 -2.39 44.11 -23.62
C GLY A 717 -0.86 44.08 -23.54
N GLY A 718 -0.28 44.56 -22.43
CA GLY A 718 1.14 44.43 -22.15
C GLY A 718 1.39 43.56 -20.91
N TRP A 719 2.67 43.30 -20.66
CA TRP A 719 3.12 42.56 -19.48
C TRP A 719 2.99 43.38 -18.21
N ASN A 720 2.48 42.74 -17.15
CA ASN A 720 2.28 43.29 -15.82
C ASN A 720 3.08 42.46 -14.81
N SER A 721 3.61 43.12 -13.78
CA SER A 721 4.34 42.43 -12.70
C SER A 721 3.38 41.96 -11.60
N TYR A 722 3.66 40.79 -11.06
CA TYR A 722 3.05 40.26 -9.84
C TYR A 722 4.13 40.08 -8.78
N SER A 723 3.85 40.50 -7.55
CA SER A 723 4.67 40.16 -6.38
C SER A 723 3.80 40.05 -5.13
N ALA A 724 3.98 38.99 -4.37
CA ALA A 724 3.35 38.83 -3.06
C ALA A 724 4.27 38.05 -2.11
N THR A 725 3.99 38.15 -0.81
CA THR A 725 4.67 37.35 0.22
C THR A 725 3.66 36.60 1.06
N PHE A 726 4.04 35.41 1.52
CA PHE A 726 3.28 34.68 2.54
C PHE A 726 4.22 34.15 3.63
N THR A 727 3.62 33.68 4.73
CA THR A 727 4.33 33.00 5.81
C THR A 727 3.78 31.59 5.93
N VAL A 728 4.68 30.61 6.05
CA VAL A 728 4.30 29.21 6.23
C VAL A 728 3.70 29.03 7.63
N SER A 729 2.44 28.59 7.69
CA SER A 729 1.77 28.29 8.96
C SER A 729 2.22 26.94 9.52
N ASP A 730 2.03 26.68 10.82
CA ASP A 730 2.29 25.36 11.42
C ASP A 730 1.51 24.25 10.70
N ALA A 731 0.25 24.52 10.34
CA ALA A 731 -0.60 23.57 9.64
C ALA A 731 -0.10 23.27 8.22
N MET A 732 0.49 24.26 7.54
CA MET A 732 1.11 24.09 6.23
C MET A 732 2.46 23.37 6.34
N ALA A 733 3.29 23.72 7.32
CA ALA A 733 4.59 23.09 7.59
C ALA A 733 4.49 21.59 7.94
N ALA A 734 3.33 21.13 8.40
CA ALA A 734 3.06 19.73 8.74
C ALA A 734 2.66 18.85 7.54
N LYS A 735 2.58 19.41 6.33
CA LYS A 735 2.21 18.69 5.09
C LYS A 735 3.46 18.16 4.37
N SER A 736 3.30 17.19 3.46
CA SER A 736 4.44 16.64 2.70
C SER A 736 4.74 17.42 1.42
N SER A 737 3.75 18.09 0.84
CA SER A 737 3.90 18.93 -0.35
C SER A 737 3.24 20.30 -0.21
N LEU A 738 3.80 21.31 -0.89
CA LEU A 738 3.23 22.64 -1.06
C LEU A 738 2.73 22.81 -2.48
N TRP A 739 1.50 23.25 -2.65
CA TRP A 739 0.91 23.48 -3.96
C TRP A 739 0.90 24.97 -4.23
N VAL A 740 1.55 25.36 -5.33
CA VAL A 740 1.49 26.73 -5.86
C VAL A 740 0.40 26.75 -6.91
N VAL A 741 -0.71 27.44 -6.64
CA VAL A 741 -1.86 27.52 -7.53
C VAL A 741 -1.98 28.92 -8.11
N VAL A 742 -2.13 29.03 -9.43
CA VAL A 742 -2.51 30.31 -10.06
C VAL A 742 -3.97 30.59 -9.76
N ALA A 743 -4.27 31.61 -8.97
CA ALA A 743 -5.57 31.88 -8.38
C ALA A 743 -6.23 33.15 -8.94
N GLY A 744 -7.52 33.33 -8.64
CA GLY A 744 -8.28 34.57 -8.92
C GLY A 744 -8.96 34.66 -10.28
N VAL A 745 -8.54 33.85 -11.27
CA VAL A 745 -9.01 33.98 -12.65
C VAL A 745 -10.37 33.31 -12.85
N ALA A 746 -11.39 34.10 -13.16
CA ALA A 746 -12.77 33.63 -13.34
C ALA A 746 -13.02 32.93 -14.70
N PRO A 747 -14.09 32.11 -14.81
CA PRO A 747 -14.55 31.59 -16.09
C PRO A 747 -14.79 32.71 -17.12
N GLY A 748 -14.41 32.46 -18.38
CA GLY A 748 -14.46 33.46 -19.47
C GLY A 748 -13.26 34.40 -19.52
N TYR A 749 -12.25 34.19 -18.68
CA TYR A 749 -10.98 34.92 -18.72
C TYR A 749 -9.80 33.95 -18.86
N SER A 750 -8.72 34.45 -19.43
CA SER A 750 -7.45 33.74 -19.62
C SER A 750 -6.27 34.66 -19.36
N TYR A 751 -5.08 34.08 -19.31
CA TYR A 751 -3.84 34.81 -19.07
C TYR A 751 -2.68 34.17 -19.80
N TYR A 752 -1.68 35.00 -20.08
CA TYR A 752 -0.31 34.54 -20.30
C TYR A 752 0.46 34.73 -19.01
N LEU A 753 1.26 33.74 -18.63
CA LEU A 753 2.02 33.74 -17.38
C LEU A 753 3.47 33.36 -17.68
N ASP A 754 4.39 34.13 -17.13
CA ASP A 754 5.81 33.98 -17.38
C ASP A 754 6.64 34.38 -16.13
N ASN A 755 7.91 33.99 -16.11
CA ASN A 755 8.90 34.27 -15.06
C ASN A 755 8.38 34.07 -13.63
N VAL A 756 7.63 32.98 -13.41
CA VAL A 756 7.17 32.61 -12.08
C VAL A 756 8.38 32.20 -11.23
N ALA A 757 8.57 32.85 -10.08
CA ALA A 757 9.71 32.59 -9.21
C ALA A 757 9.35 32.69 -7.73
N LEU A 758 9.85 31.76 -6.92
CA LEU A 758 9.63 31.67 -5.48
C LEU A 758 10.97 31.65 -4.74
N SER A 759 11.16 32.61 -3.82
CA SER A 759 12.40 32.79 -3.08
C SER A 759 12.14 33.18 -1.62
N PRO A 760 13.10 32.96 -0.69
CA PRO A 760 12.98 33.47 0.68
C PRO A 760 12.77 34.99 0.70
N SER A 761 11.85 35.48 1.56
CA SER A 761 11.50 36.91 1.64
C SER A 761 12.23 37.68 2.73
#